data_AF-A0A970HF85-F1
#
_entry.id   AF-A0A970HF85-F1
#
_cell.length_a   1.000
_cell.length_b   1.000
_cell.length_c   1.000
_cell.angle_alpha   90.00
_cell.angle_beta   90.00
_cell.angle_gamma   90.00
#
_symmetry.space_group_name_H-M   'P 1'
#
loop_
_entity.id
_entity.type
_entity.pdbx_description
1 polymer ?
#
loop_
_entity_poly.entity_id
_entity_poly.type
_entity_poly.pdbx_seq_one_letter_code
_entity_poly.pdbx_strand_id
1 'polypeptide(L)'
;MTAYNKDGIDYMFHCRTRQVLAAFVLFLLLTIPVLAEPIYEHSELQWLAPGLTLETIQRYLPDGWQEIYVLSARLDLPWIRADALLGDDVLTSPQSLVDMAQEAKAAAAINGDFFFIQGTKAPVGLTIAGGEVIKGPSPRYPRPTIAFQGDRASIGLWSIRGQITGGGRSYPLYGYNEGILPDDGIVLYDHRWGTAAPGGPVEVVIAAGKVKEVRVQGPPAPILPETLVLTGKGDGARFLAGLRVGQEIELSWEFTPPLTGIQAGVTGYPLLIEEGQPTGEEPAFLKGRHPRTAVGLDRSGKILTMVVVDGRSPFSRGMTLAELTDFLLERDVWTALNLDGGGSSTLVARRPGEAEASLINRPPGGVRPVPNSLALFLPAPREEIGRLHLETCYPREELGDPYRLREEKVPVALGGSRSFKAAGLDPFGNPLPLRPGDLTWSVIPEGAGYFREPGVFVGQRPGSALIEAACETEKGRVRAFLPVSIRGPAVRLTVEPRGISLIPGGKAPIQVTAWDGEGYPALLEAGDYRWESDLGRIEDGVFIAGGQVGGGTLQVSFADLTLAVPVSIGEHLLSLAAFAPSEGWKAEGYPSGMEAAVFYGSPVESSPGEGRSVALSYAFIDSYPTRAAYLLPAQPILLPPHTLELGLWVWGDGSGNWLRGQIRDGSGIARPVDFAQRVDWTGWRWVTASIPGDLQPPLSLERIYLVTIRPEERTAGTLYLAGLSAIHGAPAPAGPRTEAPPLRSGEEDQGGFRFLIFGDSKLEVGVESSNRRIFRRLIAQAREEGADFALITGDVVAFPEDRHFRSAKRELSVLRMDYYVAPGNHDIGLDGEGTFRHHFGPTYQSFTYQDSLFILLNTARGGIALSDPSQWAWLKEQLASSDARNVFIVMHRPPFDPRPGENQGFLDRREGALFNELLIQHREKTGQQIWVIAGHIHTFWTEMRSGIRHLISAGGGAALHVPEEAGGFHHYVLVHVGPDGVGYEVKKVQP
;
A
#
# COMPACT_ATOMS: atom_id res chain seq x y z
N MET A 1 10.74 47.19 11.64
CA MET A 1 10.51 46.68 13.01
C MET A 1 11.51 45.57 13.26
N THR A 2 12.59 45.92 13.93
CA THR A 2 13.74 45.10 14.32
C THR A 2 13.54 44.62 15.75
N ALA A 3 13.11 43.36 15.94
CA ALA A 3 13.28 42.54 17.15
C ALA A 3 12.50 41.23 17.01
N TYR A 4 13.06 40.25 16.29
CA TYR A 4 12.74 38.81 16.46
C TYR A 4 13.88 38.02 15.81
N ASN A 5 15.00 37.95 16.51
CA ASN A 5 16.09 37.03 16.17
C ASN A 5 16.79 36.67 17.49
N LYS A 6 16.52 35.45 18.00
CA LYS A 6 17.51 34.58 18.67
C LYS A 6 17.02 33.21 19.17
N ASP A 7 15.72 32.92 19.23
CA ASP A 7 15.25 31.64 19.79
C ASP A 7 14.58 30.68 18.77
N GLY A 8 14.87 30.82 17.46
CA GLY A 8 14.20 30.06 16.40
C GLY A 8 15.10 29.16 15.54
N ILE A 9 16.39 29.03 15.86
CA ILE A 9 17.39 28.32 15.02
C ILE A 9 17.92 27.01 15.67
N ASP A 10 17.50 26.67 16.89
CA ASP A 10 17.89 25.40 17.56
C ASP A 10 16.90 24.23 17.36
N TYR A 11 15.96 24.35 16.41
CA TYR A 11 15.10 23.22 15.97
C TYR A 11 15.40 22.77 14.54
N MET A 12 16.65 22.97 14.07
CA MET A 12 17.13 22.42 12.80
C MET A 12 18.21 21.38 13.05
N PHE A 13 18.00 20.19 12.47
CA PHE A 13 18.89 19.02 12.48
C PHE A 13 19.12 18.34 13.83
N HIS A 14 18.14 17.57 14.29
CA HIS A 14 18.42 16.36 15.08
C HIS A 14 17.62 15.19 14.51
N CYS A 15 18.15 14.60 13.43
CA CYS A 15 17.89 13.20 13.15
C CYS A 15 18.65 12.42 14.23
N ARG A 16 17.96 12.05 15.32
CA ARG A 16 18.57 11.25 16.40
C ARG A 16 18.67 9.80 15.94
N THR A 17 19.76 9.45 15.26
CA THR A 17 20.30 8.10 15.37
C THR A 17 20.84 7.96 16.80
N ARG A 18 20.09 7.31 17.70
CA ARG A 18 20.58 6.98 19.04
C ARG A 18 21.70 5.95 18.90
N GLN A 19 22.96 6.40 18.85
CA GLN A 19 24.11 5.57 19.23
C GLN A 19 24.24 5.66 20.75
N VAL A 20 23.86 4.60 21.46
CA VAL A 20 24.10 4.49 22.90
C VAL A 20 25.43 3.78 23.10
N LEU A 21 26.45 4.55 23.52
CA LEU A 21 27.66 3.98 24.12
C LEU A 21 27.26 3.36 25.48
N ALA A 22 27.37 2.05 25.59
CA ALA A 22 27.14 1.33 26.83
C ALA A 22 28.25 1.65 27.85
N ALA A 23 27.93 2.44 28.86
CA ALA A 23 28.72 2.50 30.09
C ALA A 23 27.96 1.78 31.21
N PHE A 24 28.48 0.64 31.61
CA PHE A 24 28.02 -0.20 32.72
C PHE A 24 27.97 0.58 34.04
N VAL A 25 26.79 0.77 34.64
CA VAL A 25 26.62 0.80 36.12
C VAL A 25 25.29 0.16 36.53
N LEU A 26 25.45 -0.94 37.25
CA LEU A 26 24.59 -1.80 38.07
C LEU A 26 23.23 -1.27 38.61
N PHE A 27 22.17 -2.04 38.30
CA PHE A 27 20.98 -2.42 39.09
C PHE A 27 20.17 -1.37 39.89
N LEU A 28 18.97 -1.06 39.38
CA LEU A 28 17.73 -1.16 40.16
C LEU A 28 16.60 -1.65 39.23
N LEU A 29 16.06 -2.84 39.53
CA LEU A 29 14.96 -3.49 38.80
C LEU A 29 13.65 -2.72 39.02
N LEU A 30 13.36 -1.77 38.14
CA LEU A 30 12.00 -1.44 37.74
C LEU A 30 11.81 -2.08 36.37
N THR A 31 10.98 -3.12 36.29
CA THR A 31 10.51 -3.67 35.02
C THR A 31 9.60 -2.65 34.36
N ILE A 32 10.18 -1.60 33.79
CA ILE A 32 9.53 -0.85 32.72
C ILE A 32 9.45 -1.85 31.57
N PRO A 33 8.27 -2.16 31.01
CA PRO A 33 8.21 -2.88 29.75
C PRO A 33 8.99 -2.01 28.75
N VAL A 34 10.20 -2.43 28.42
CA VAL A 34 10.95 -1.85 27.31
C VAL A 34 10.10 -2.17 26.09
N LEU A 35 9.40 -1.16 25.57
CA LEU A 35 8.78 -1.25 24.26
C LEU A 35 9.84 -1.77 23.31
N ALA A 36 9.56 -2.90 22.66
CA ALA A 36 10.49 -3.46 21.69
C ALA A 36 10.72 -2.38 20.62
N GLU A 37 11.96 -1.91 20.49
CA GLU A 37 12.29 -0.90 19.48
C GLU A 37 11.86 -1.39 18.10
N PRO A 38 11.28 -0.52 17.26
CA PRO A 38 10.89 -0.93 15.92
C PRO A 38 12.10 -1.39 15.12
N ILE A 39 11.90 -2.42 14.28
CA ILE A 39 12.93 -2.90 13.35
C ILE A 39 13.33 -1.75 12.42
N TYR A 40 12.36 -0.94 12.02
CA TYR A 40 12.57 0.26 11.23
C TYR A 40 11.52 1.30 11.60
N GLU A 41 11.93 2.56 11.65
CA GLU A 41 11.03 3.69 11.73
C GLU A 41 11.58 4.82 10.85
N HIS A 42 10.70 5.40 10.06
CA HIS A 42 10.99 6.59 9.29
C HIS A 42 9.84 7.58 9.43
N SER A 43 10.18 8.84 9.68
CA SER A 43 9.23 9.94 9.82
C SER A 43 9.55 11.04 8.81
N GLU A 44 8.53 11.51 8.09
CA GLU A 44 8.60 12.69 7.24
C GLU A 44 7.73 13.81 7.83
N LEU A 45 8.36 14.93 8.19
CA LEU A 45 7.67 16.10 8.75
C LEU A 45 7.46 17.16 7.67
N GLN A 46 6.20 17.51 7.43
CA GLN A 46 5.77 18.56 6.54
C GLN A 46 5.16 19.73 7.32
N TRP A 47 5.61 20.95 7.00
CA TRP A 47 5.05 22.18 7.57
C TRP A 47 3.89 22.65 6.69
N LEU A 48 2.67 22.60 7.22
CA LEU A 48 1.48 23.11 6.51
C LEU A 48 1.34 24.62 6.72
N ALA A 49 1.61 25.08 7.94
CA ALA A 49 1.62 26.49 8.35
C ALA A 49 2.55 26.69 9.56
N PRO A 50 2.94 27.93 9.92
CA PRO A 50 3.59 28.17 11.21
C PRO A 50 2.71 27.69 12.37
N GLY A 51 3.20 26.68 13.10
CA GLY A 51 2.48 26.05 14.21
C GLY A 51 1.50 24.95 13.82
N LEU A 52 1.46 24.54 12.54
CA LEU A 52 0.69 23.38 12.06
C LEU A 52 1.59 22.48 11.21
N THR A 53 1.80 21.25 11.66
CA THR A 53 2.65 20.26 10.98
C THR A 53 1.92 18.94 10.76
N LEU A 54 2.26 18.25 9.68
CA LEU A 54 1.86 16.88 9.37
C LEU A 54 3.10 16.00 9.37
N GLU A 55 3.14 14.98 10.22
CA GLU A 55 4.18 13.96 10.25
C GLU A 55 3.60 12.65 9.71
N THR A 56 4.27 12.05 8.73
CA THR A 56 3.95 10.71 8.21
C THR A 56 5.02 9.73 8.70
N ILE A 57 4.62 8.66 9.37
CA ILE A 57 5.52 7.70 10.00
C ILE A 57 5.25 6.31 9.44
N GLN A 58 6.31 5.69 8.95
CA GLN A 58 6.34 4.29 8.55
C GLN A 58 7.15 3.51 9.57
N ARG A 59 6.49 2.60 10.27
CA ARG A 59 7.10 1.79 11.33
C ARG A 59 6.96 0.31 11.00
N TYR A 60 8.05 -0.43 11.03
CA TYR A 60 8.06 -1.88 10.86
C TYR A 60 8.39 -2.56 12.20
N LEU A 61 7.50 -3.45 12.60
CA LEU A 61 7.61 -4.25 13.82
C LEU A 61 7.67 -5.75 13.44
N PRO A 62 8.12 -6.64 14.34
CA PRO A 62 8.22 -8.08 14.06
C PRO A 62 6.94 -8.73 13.50
N ASP A 63 5.78 -8.14 13.76
CA ASP A 63 4.46 -8.62 13.36
C ASP A 63 3.75 -7.67 12.38
N GLY A 64 4.48 -6.77 11.71
CA GLY A 64 4.04 -6.07 10.50
C GLY A 64 4.25 -4.55 10.49
N TRP A 65 3.91 -3.94 9.34
CA TRP A 65 3.99 -2.51 9.09
C TRP A 65 2.88 -1.71 9.80
N GLN A 66 3.18 -0.46 10.13
CA GLN A 66 2.25 0.56 10.58
C GLN A 66 2.47 1.84 9.76
N GLU A 67 1.39 2.39 9.22
CA GLU A 67 1.34 3.73 8.65
C GLU A 67 0.59 4.65 9.62
N ILE A 68 1.28 5.68 10.10
CA ILE A 68 0.78 6.58 11.15
C ILE A 68 0.93 8.01 10.66
N TYR A 69 -0.09 8.83 10.89
CA TYR A 69 -0.15 10.23 10.49
C TYR A 69 -0.44 11.08 11.71
N VAL A 70 0.37 12.10 11.95
CA VAL A 70 0.26 12.98 13.12
C VAL A 70 0.16 14.43 12.68
N LEU A 71 -1.00 15.04 12.90
CA LEU A 71 -1.17 16.48 12.83
C LEU A 71 -0.89 17.10 14.19
N SER A 72 -0.04 18.12 14.24
CA SER A 72 0.24 18.88 15.47
C SER A 72 -0.05 20.36 15.26
N ALA A 73 -0.83 20.95 16.16
CA ALA A 73 -1.32 22.32 16.07
C ALA A 73 -1.07 23.10 17.36
N ARG A 74 -0.57 24.33 17.22
CA ARG A 74 -0.40 25.29 18.32
C ARG A 74 -1.63 26.20 18.44
N LEU A 75 -2.49 25.89 19.39
CA LEU A 75 -3.74 26.62 19.66
C LEU A 75 -3.50 28.00 20.29
N ASP A 76 -2.30 28.24 20.82
CA ASP A 76 -1.91 29.54 21.36
C ASP A 76 -1.59 30.59 20.28
N LEU A 77 -1.49 30.16 19.02
CA LEU A 77 -1.33 31.05 17.88
C LEU A 77 -2.71 31.54 17.40
N PRO A 78 -2.96 32.86 17.36
CA PRO A 78 -4.29 33.42 17.11
C PRO A 78 -4.83 33.17 15.69
N TRP A 79 -4.01 32.64 14.79
CA TRP A 79 -4.38 32.29 13.42
C TRP A 79 -4.75 30.82 13.23
N ILE A 80 -4.53 29.96 14.23
CA ILE A 80 -4.96 28.56 14.19
C ILE A 80 -6.26 28.46 14.97
N ARG A 81 -7.32 27.99 14.31
CA ARG A 81 -8.63 27.78 14.93
C ARG A 81 -9.08 26.34 14.73
N ALA A 82 -9.59 25.71 15.76
CA ALA A 82 -10.24 24.40 15.66
C ALA A 82 -11.77 24.57 15.63
N ASP A 83 -12.46 23.75 14.86
CA ASP A 83 -13.92 23.67 14.89
C ASP A 83 -14.42 22.26 14.56
N ALA A 84 -15.66 21.95 14.93
CA ALA A 84 -16.33 20.75 14.45
C ALA A 84 -16.97 21.03 13.08
N LEU A 85 -16.94 20.05 12.19
CA LEU A 85 -17.73 20.07 10.94
C LEU A 85 -18.82 19.01 11.01
N LEU A 86 -19.91 19.22 10.26
CA LEU A 86 -21.03 18.30 10.12
C LEU A 86 -21.23 17.94 8.64
N GLY A 87 -21.67 16.71 8.37
CA GLY A 87 -22.04 16.32 7.00
C GLY A 87 -23.34 17.00 6.57
N ASP A 88 -23.35 17.62 5.39
CA ASP A 88 -24.47 18.42 4.87
C ASP A 88 -25.05 19.44 5.89
N ASP A 89 -24.21 19.92 6.83
CA ASP A 89 -24.57 20.80 7.94
C ASP A 89 -25.64 20.24 8.94
N VAL A 90 -25.93 18.94 8.91
CA VAL A 90 -26.91 18.27 9.79
C VAL A 90 -26.40 16.94 10.36
N LEU A 91 -26.88 16.56 11.54
CA LEU A 91 -26.37 15.39 12.28
C LEU A 91 -26.70 14.05 11.61
N THR A 92 -27.83 13.94 10.90
CA THR A 92 -28.29 12.68 10.31
C THR A 92 -27.87 12.43 8.85
N SER A 93 -27.05 13.32 8.27
CA SER A 93 -26.56 13.18 6.90
C SER A 93 -25.03 13.06 6.86
N PRO A 94 -24.47 11.85 7.06
CA PRO A 94 -23.03 11.65 6.96
C PRO A 94 -22.51 11.98 5.56
N GLN A 95 -21.37 12.65 5.52
CA GLN A 95 -20.68 13.06 4.31
C GLN A 95 -19.22 12.59 4.37
N SER A 96 -18.55 12.50 3.22
CA SER A 96 -17.12 12.20 3.23
C SER A 96 -16.35 13.34 3.89
N LEU A 97 -15.30 13.02 4.66
CA LEU A 97 -14.46 14.03 5.30
C LEU A 97 -13.78 14.96 4.28
N VAL A 98 -13.51 14.44 3.07
CA VAL A 98 -12.93 15.20 1.96
C VAL A 98 -13.86 16.34 1.58
N ASP A 99 -15.13 16.03 1.31
CA ASP A 99 -16.11 17.03 0.89
C ASP A 99 -16.35 18.05 2.01
N MET A 100 -16.54 17.59 3.25
CA MET A 100 -16.71 18.47 4.43
C MET A 100 -15.57 19.48 4.56
N ALA A 101 -14.32 19.02 4.42
CA ALA A 101 -13.15 19.88 4.55
C ALA A 101 -13.00 20.86 3.38
N GLN A 102 -13.33 20.44 2.15
CA GLN A 102 -13.28 21.29 0.96
C GLN A 102 -14.34 22.39 1.01
N GLU A 103 -15.59 22.03 1.33
CA GLU A 103 -16.72 22.96 1.47
C GLU A 103 -16.46 24.00 2.56
N ALA A 104 -15.92 23.56 3.70
CA ALA A 104 -15.57 24.44 4.81
C ALA A 104 -14.25 25.22 4.60
N LYS A 105 -13.47 24.88 3.57
CA LYS A 105 -12.10 25.40 3.33
C LYS A 105 -11.18 25.19 4.54
N ALA A 106 -11.28 24.02 5.15
CA ALA A 106 -10.40 23.62 6.25
C ALA A 106 -8.96 23.40 5.74
N ALA A 107 -7.98 23.75 6.56
CA ALA A 107 -6.57 23.48 6.26
C ALA A 107 -6.22 22.00 6.50
N ALA A 108 -6.83 21.39 7.52
CA ALA A 108 -6.74 19.97 7.80
C ALA A 108 -7.94 19.51 8.64
N ALA A 109 -8.27 18.22 8.61
CA ALA A 109 -9.31 17.64 9.46
C ALA A 109 -9.09 16.13 9.67
N ILE A 110 -9.65 15.61 10.76
CA ILE A 110 -9.79 14.16 11.03
C ILE A 110 -11.26 13.83 11.31
N ASN A 111 -11.64 12.57 11.14
CA ASN A 111 -12.98 12.12 11.52
C ASN A 111 -13.27 12.31 13.02
N GLY A 112 -14.57 12.41 13.36
CA GLY A 112 -15.01 12.72 14.71
C GLY A 112 -15.54 11.52 15.50
N ASP A 113 -16.73 11.70 16.03
CA ASP A 113 -17.37 10.83 17.02
C ASP A 113 -17.82 9.49 16.46
N PHE A 114 -18.06 8.54 17.35
CA PHE A 114 -18.85 7.36 17.04
C PHE A 114 -20.27 7.76 16.66
N PHE A 115 -20.92 6.95 15.85
CA PHE A 115 -22.27 7.23 15.38
C PHE A 115 -23.09 5.97 15.13
N PHE A 116 -24.40 6.14 15.04
CA PHE A 116 -25.34 5.05 14.75
C PHE A 116 -25.31 4.70 13.27
N ILE A 117 -24.30 3.95 12.84
CA ILE A 117 -24.06 3.58 11.43
C ILE A 117 -25.28 2.94 10.76
N GLN A 118 -26.10 2.24 11.55
CA GLN A 118 -27.45 1.81 11.19
C GLN A 118 -28.46 2.66 11.96
N GLY A 119 -29.55 3.10 11.30
CA GLY A 119 -30.59 3.91 11.92
C GLY A 119 -30.42 5.40 11.61
N THR A 120 -30.34 6.24 12.65
CA THR A 120 -30.36 7.71 12.51
C THR A 120 -29.12 8.29 11.87
N LYS A 121 -28.00 7.56 11.87
CA LYS A 121 -26.68 8.04 11.42
C LYS A 121 -26.08 9.19 12.24
N ALA A 122 -26.77 9.65 13.29
CA ALA A 122 -26.32 10.73 14.14
C ALA A 122 -25.11 10.32 15.02
N PRO A 123 -24.23 11.29 15.38
CA PRO A 123 -23.15 11.05 16.33
C PRO A 123 -23.70 10.76 17.73
N VAL A 124 -22.91 10.12 18.58
CA VAL A 124 -23.36 9.63 19.89
C VAL A 124 -23.38 10.75 20.93
N GLY A 125 -22.33 11.57 21.02
CA GLY A 125 -22.09 12.48 22.11
C GLY A 125 -22.29 13.96 21.80
N LEU A 126 -21.80 14.78 22.72
CA LEU A 126 -21.82 16.24 22.61
C LEU A 126 -21.08 16.67 21.34
N THR A 127 -21.74 17.51 20.55
CA THR A 127 -21.16 18.20 19.40
C THR A 127 -21.42 19.70 19.53
N ILE A 128 -20.36 20.49 19.48
CA ILE A 128 -20.41 21.96 19.48
C ILE A 128 -19.68 22.42 18.22
N ALA A 129 -20.32 23.26 17.42
CA ALA A 129 -19.75 23.80 16.18
C ALA A 129 -20.09 25.29 16.09
N GLY A 130 -19.12 26.12 15.73
CA GLY A 130 -19.33 27.57 15.62
C GLY A 130 -19.78 28.26 16.92
N GLY A 131 -19.48 27.68 18.08
CA GLY A 131 -19.90 28.15 19.40
C GLY A 131 -21.33 27.77 19.80
N GLU A 132 -22.03 26.99 18.97
CA GLU A 132 -23.39 26.54 19.22
C GLU A 132 -23.42 25.07 19.61
N VAL A 133 -24.27 24.72 20.58
CA VAL A 133 -24.54 23.31 20.89
C VAL A 133 -25.39 22.74 19.77
N ILE A 134 -24.80 21.84 18.98
CA ILE A 134 -25.52 21.14 17.90
C ILE A 134 -26.20 19.90 18.45
N LYS A 135 -25.54 19.21 19.38
CA LYS A 135 -26.06 18.02 20.05
C LYS A 135 -25.64 18.02 21.51
N GLY A 136 -26.58 17.74 22.42
CA GLY A 136 -26.28 17.58 23.85
C GLY A 136 -25.54 16.27 24.16
N PRO A 137 -24.81 16.20 25.30
CA PRO A 137 -24.17 14.95 25.74
C PRO A 137 -25.22 13.85 25.94
N SER A 138 -24.89 12.61 25.53
CA SER A 138 -25.84 11.50 25.66
C SER A 138 -25.99 11.08 27.12
N PRO A 139 -27.21 11.11 27.69
CA PRO A 139 -27.43 10.59 29.05
C PRO A 139 -27.24 9.08 29.14
N ARG A 140 -27.45 8.35 28.03
CA ARG A 140 -27.30 6.88 27.98
C ARG A 140 -25.85 6.46 27.87
N TYR A 141 -25.07 7.21 27.09
CA TYR A 141 -23.67 6.93 26.79
C TYR A 141 -22.82 8.14 27.18
N PRO A 142 -22.63 8.41 28.48
CA PRO A 142 -21.78 9.51 28.91
C PRO A 142 -20.35 9.23 28.44
N ARG A 143 -19.80 10.15 27.65
CA ARG A 143 -18.52 9.97 26.96
C ARG A 143 -17.70 11.27 27.00
N PRO A 144 -16.36 11.16 27.11
CA PRO A 144 -15.48 12.32 27.13
C PRO A 144 -15.51 13.08 25.79
N THR A 145 -15.45 14.39 25.87
CA THR A 145 -15.47 15.33 24.74
C THR A 145 -14.20 16.16 24.78
N ILE A 146 -13.52 16.30 23.64
CA ILE A 146 -12.52 17.35 23.48
C ILE A 146 -13.25 18.65 23.19
N ALA A 147 -12.96 19.72 23.95
CA ALA A 147 -13.62 21.02 23.85
C ALA A 147 -12.58 22.15 23.76
N PHE A 148 -12.85 23.14 22.91
CA PHE A 148 -11.96 24.26 22.60
C PHE A 148 -12.48 25.57 23.19
N GLN A 149 -11.66 26.26 23.97
CA GLN A 149 -12.01 27.52 24.63
C GLN A 149 -10.83 28.50 24.58
N GLY A 150 -10.95 29.54 23.75
CA GLY A 150 -9.90 30.55 23.61
C GLY A 150 -8.62 29.96 23.00
N ASP A 151 -7.50 30.07 23.72
CA ASP A 151 -6.15 29.65 23.28
C ASP A 151 -5.79 28.21 23.67
N ARG A 152 -6.77 27.42 24.13
CA ARG A 152 -6.56 26.08 24.70
C ARG A 152 -7.73 25.14 24.46
N ALA A 153 -7.46 23.85 24.61
CA ALA A 153 -8.43 22.78 24.62
C ALA A 153 -8.39 22.00 25.94
N SER A 154 -9.47 21.27 26.23
CA SER A 154 -9.57 20.36 27.37
C SER A 154 -10.36 19.11 26.98
N ILE A 155 -10.12 18.00 27.66
CA ILE A 155 -10.89 16.77 27.51
C ILE A 155 -11.63 16.54 28.83
N GLY A 156 -12.94 16.33 28.77
CA GLY A 156 -13.76 16.17 29.97
C GLY A 156 -15.12 15.52 29.71
N LEU A 157 -15.87 15.28 30.78
CA LEU A 157 -17.23 14.76 30.70
C LEU A 157 -18.23 15.89 30.92
N TRP A 158 -19.23 15.97 30.03
CA TRP A 158 -20.37 16.88 30.17
C TRP A 158 -21.65 16.10 30.42
N SER A 159 -22.51 16.66 31.25
CA SER A 159 -23.89 16.21 31.46
C SER A 159 -24.86 17.35 31.18
N ILE A 160 -26.09 17.00 30.86
CA ILE A 160 -27.17 17.94 30.54
C ILE A 160 -28.40 17.61 31.37
N ARG A 161 -29.07 18.64 31.89
CA ARG A 161 -30.41 18.56 32.47
C ARG A 161 -31.30 19.54 31.75
N GLY A 162 -32.36 19.04 31.13
CA GLY A 162 -33.35 19.87 30.45
C GLY A 162 -34.72 19.81 31.11
N GLN A 163 -35.50 20.86 30.95
CA GLN A 163 -36.88 20.91 31.40
C GLN A 163 -37.75 21.66 30.40
N ILE A 164 -38.94 21.11 30.16
CA ILE A 164 -40.02 21.78 29.44
C ILE A 164 -41.10 22.20 30.44
N THR A 165 -41.59 23.44 30.31
CA THR A 165 -42.73 23.95 31.08
C THR A 165 -43.81 24.45 30.13
N GLY A 166 -45.04 23.98 30.34
CA GLY A 166 -46.20 24.36 29.54
C GLY A 166 -47.51 24.20 30.32
N GLY A 167 -48.33 25.25 30.35
CA GLY A 167 -49.65 25.21 31.00
C GLY A 167 -49.55 24.97 32.51
N GLY A 168 -48.52 25.53 33.16
CA GLY A 168 -48.26 25.40 34.59
C GLY A 168 -47.70 24.05 35.04
N ARG A 169 -47.34 23.15 34.11
CA ARG A 169 -46.75 21.84 34.39
C ARG A 169 -45.36 21.76 33.78
N SER A 170 -44.45 21.05 34.44
CA SER A 170 -43.09 20.83 33.96
C SER A 170 -42.77 19.35 33.80
N TYR A 171 -41.92 19.02 32.84
CA TYR A 171 -41.44 17.66 32.60
C TYR A 171 -39.94 17.68 32.22
N PRO A 172 -39.14 16.69 32.64
CA PRO A 172 -37.73 16.62 32.26
C PRO A 172 -37.55 16.31 30.77
N LEU A 173 -36.65 17.05 30.11
CA LEU A 173 -36.17 16.71 28.76
C LEU A 173 -34.99 15.77 28.90
N TYR A 174 -35.05 14.65 28.18
CA TYR A 174 -34.01 13.62 28.22
C TYR A 174 -32.76 14.07 27.46
N GLY A 175 -32.92 14.63 26.27
CA GLY A 175 -31.79 15.02 25.44
C GLY A 175 -32.17 16.03 24.38
N TYR A 176 -31.13 16.62 23.79
CA TYR A 176 -31.21 17.59 22.70
C TYR A 176 -30.46 17.02 21.50
N ASN A 177 -31.16 16.89 20.37
CA ASN A 177 -30.71 16.17 19.18
C ASN A 177 -30.16 14.77 19.55
N GLU A 178 -30.94 14.02 20.33
CA GLU A 178 -30.57 12.70 20.85
C GLU A 178 -31.12 11.59 19.95
N GLY A 179 -30.26 10.65 19.55
CA GLY A 179 -30.66 9.53 18.69
C GLY A 179 -31.50 8.47 19.40
N ILE A 180 -31.60 8.56 20.72
CA ILE A 180 -32.28 7.58 21.56
C ILE A 180 -33.45 8.24 22.30
N LEU A 181 -34.66 7.79 21.98
CA LEU A 181 -35.87 8.12 22.74
C LEU A 181 -36.11 7.05 23.82
N PRO A 182 -35.97 7.36 25.13
CA PRO A 182 -36.22 6.40 26.21
C PRO A 182 -37.73 6.21 26.43
N ASP A 183 -38.12 5.15 27.16
CA ASP A 183 -39.53 4.71 27.27
C ASP A 183 -40.49 5.75 27.85
N ASP A 184 -40.03 6.64 28.73
CA ASP A 184 -40.83 7.69 29.36
C ASP A 184 -40.28 9.12 29.13
N GLY A 185 -39.37 9.28 28.18
CA GLY A 185 -38.70 10.58 27.97
C GLY A 185 -39.33 11.44 26.88
N ILE A 186 -38.81 12.67 26.83
CA ILE A 186 -39.04 13.64 25.76
C ILE A 186 -37.67 14.06 25.22
N VAL A 187 -37.49 14.02 23.90
CA VAL A 187 -36.29 14.54 23.22
C VAL A 187 -36.67 15.76 22.40
N LEU A 188 -35.84 16.79 22.44
CA LEU A 188 -35.96 17.98 21.61
C LEU A 188 -35.09 17.84 20.36
N TYR A 189 -35.68 18.12 19.20
CA TYR A 189 -35.01 18.17 17.90
C TYR A 189 -35.15 19.55 17.26
N ASP A 190 -34.10 20.00 16.59
CA ASP A 190 -34.10 21.21 15.78
C ASP A 190 -33.59 20.95 14.36
N HIS A 191 -33.46 22.02 13.56
CA HIS A 191 -33.08 21.92 12.16
C HIS A 191 -31.68 21.31 11.93
N ARG A 192 -30.81 21.28 12.94
CA ARG A 192 -29.49 20.64 12.86
C ARG A 192 -29.56 19.12 13.07
N TRP A 193 -30.69 18.57 13.49
CA TRP A 193 -30.93 17.13 13.44
C TRP A 193 -30.99 16.63 11.99
N GLY A 194 -31.89 17.20 11.19
CA GLY A 194 -32.19 16.81 9.81
C GLY A 194 -33.54 17.37 9.37
N THR A 195 -34.06 16.92 8.22
CA THR A 195 -35.30 17.46 7.64
C THR A 195 -36.58 17.02 8.37
N ALA A 196 -36.51 15.99 9.21
CA ALA A 196 -37.61 15.48 10.02
C ALA A 196 -37.11 14.85 11.32
N ALA A 197 -37.95 14.87 12.35
CA ALA A 197 -37.67 14.17 13.61
C ALA A 197 -37.64 12.64 13.41
N PRO A 198 -37.09 11.85 14.34
CA PRO A 198 -37.07 10.39 14.23
C PRO A 198 -38.45 9.71 14.27
N GLY A 199 -39.50 10.43 14.68
CA GLY A 199 -40.83 9.87 14.91
C GLY A 199 -40.98 9.28 16.31
N GLY A 200 -42.21 9.31 16.82
CA GLY A 200 -42.57 8.70 18.10
C GLY A 200 -44.08 8.72 18.35
N PRO A 201 -44.54 8.16 19.49
CA PRO A 201 -45.96 8.10 19.82
C PRO A 201 -46.66 9.45 19.81
N VAL A 202 -45.99 10.51 20.29
CA VAL A 202 -46.49 11.89 20.25
C VAL A 202 -45.36 12.82 19.88
N GLU A 203 -45.62 13.72 18.93
CA GLU A 203 -44.72 14.79 18.53
C GLU A 203 -45.41 16.16 18.66
N VAL A 204 -44.66 17.16 19.11
CA VAL A 204 -45.15 18.53 19.25
C VAL A 204 -44.23 19.47 18.51
N VAL A 205 -44.78 20.21 17.54
CA VAL A 205 -44.06 21.22 16.78
C VAL A 205 -44.21 22.56 17.48
N ILE A 206 -43.08 23.21 17.78
CA ILE A 206 -43.01 24.54 18.40
C ILE A 206 -42.51 25.52 17.36
N ALA A 207 -43.16 26.68 17.27
CA ALA A 207 -42.72 27.82 16.47
C ALA A 207 -42.89 29.11 17.28
N ALA A 208 -41.86 29.97 17.27
CA ALA A 208 -41.84 31.21 18.05
C ALA A 208 -42.24 31.03 19.54
N GLY A 209 -41.73 29.96 20.17
CA GLY A 209 -41.99 29.64 21.59
C GLY A 209 -43.41 29.11 21.88
N LYS A 210 -44.23 28.85 20.86
CA LYS A 210 -45.62 28.38 21.00
C LYS A 210 -45.85 27.05 20.31
N VAL A 211 -46.73 26.24 20.87
CA VAL A 211 -47.18 24.99 20.25
C VAL A 211 -47.92 25.33 18.94
N LYS A 212 -47.35 24.91 17.81
CA LYS A 212 -47.96 25.03 16.49
C LYS A 212 -48.84 23.82 16.18
N GLU A 213 -48.38 22.63 16.55
CA GLU A 213 -49.05 21.37 16.22
C GLU A 213 -48.78 20.31 17.30
N VAL A 214 -49.79 19.47 17.58
CA VAL A 214 -49.65 18.26 18.41
C VAL A 214 -50.07 17.07 17.56
N ARG A 215 -49.18 16.10 17.41
CA ARG A 215 -49.30 14.96 16.49
C ARG A 215 -49.29 13.68 17.29
N VAL A 216 -50.39 12.94 17.31
CA VAL A 216 -50.50 11.66 18.03
C VAL A 216 -50.49 10.52 17.01
N GLN A 217 -49.50 9.64 17.12
CA GLN A 217 -49.27 8.51 16.19
C GLN A 217 -49.23 8.94 14.71
N GLY A 218 -48.74 10.16 14.45
CA GLY A 218 -48.58 10.70 13.10
C GLY A 218 -47.26 10.25 12.45
N PRO A 219 -47.11 10.49 11.14
CA PRO A 219 -45.80 10.37 10.51
C PRO A 219 -44.82 11.40 11.11
N PRO A 220 -43.50 11.14 11.06
CA PRO A 220 -42.50 12.02 11.65
C PRO A 220 -42.68 13.48 11.22
N ALA A 221 -42.65 14.39 12.19
CA ALA A 221 -42.84 15.80 11.94
C ALA A 221 -41.66 16.37 11.12
N PRO A 222 -41.92 17.16 10.06
CA PRO A 222 -40.87 17.90 9.39
C PRO A 222 -40.29 18.94 10.34
N ILE A 223 -38.97 19.11 10.30
CA ILE A 223 -38.28 20.16 11.04
C ILE A 223 -37.96 21.28 10.05
N LEU A 224 -38.70 22.38 10.17
CA LEU A 224 -38.51 23.57 9.35
C LEU A 224 -37.59 24.57 10.06
N PRO A 225 -36.97 25.52 9.32
CA PRO A 225 -36.25 26.63 9.94
C PRO A 225 -37.11 27.34 10.99
N GLU A 226 -36.50 27.77 12.09
CA GLU A 226 -37.16 28.43 13.23
C GLU A 226 -38.26 27.58 13.93
N THR A 227 -38.25 26.26 13.74
CA THR A 227 -39.13 25.34 14.46
C THR A 227 -38.34 24.31 15.26
N LEU A 228 -38.96 23.86 16.36
CA LEU A 228 -38.45 22.76 17.18
C LEU A 228 -39.49 21.65 17.20
N VAL A 229 -39.04 20.40 17.33
CA VAL A 229 -39.91 19.24 17.48
C VAL A 229 -39.58 18.51 18.77
N LEU A 230 -40.58 18.29 19.60
CA LEU A 230 -40.47 17.43 20.78
C LEU A 230 -41.08 16.07 20.45
N THR A 231 -40.32 15.00 20.64
CA THR A 231 -40.83 13.63 20.48
C THR A 231 -40.86 12.96 21.85
N GLY A 232 -42.01 12.40 22.22
CA GLY A 232 -42.24 11.78 23.53
C GLY A 232 -42.71 10.33 23.43
N LYS A 233 -42.32 9.52 24.41
CA LYS A 233 -42.79 8.14 24.64
C LYS A 233 -43.32 7.99 26.08
N GLY A 234 -44.20 7.02 26.32
CA GLY A 234 -44.70 6.70 27.66
C GLY A 234 -45.31 7.89 28.40
N ASP A 235 -44.83 8.18 29.61
CA ASP A 235 -45.23 9.37 30.38
C ASP A 235 -44.93 10.70 29.65
N GLY A 236 -43.79 10.80 28.95
CA GLY A 236 -43.44 11.96 28.15
C GLY A 236 -44.44 12.21 27.02
N ALA A 237 -44.89 11.14 26.33
CA ALA A 237 -45.94 11.23 25.33
C ALA A 237 -47.27 11.75 25.90
N ARG A 238 -47.65 11.26 27.10
CA ARG A 238 -48.86 11.71 27.81
C ARG A 238 -48.77 13.19 28.21
N PHE A 239 -47.60 13.65 28.64
CA PHE A 239 -47.36 15.07 28.89
C PHE A 239 -47.54 15.91 27.62
N LEU A 240 -46.88 15.52 26.53
CA LEU A 240 -46.95 16.24 25.24
C LEU A 240 -48.35 16.28 24.64
N ALA A 241 -49.11 15.18 24.70
CA ALA A 241 -50.49 15.11 24.22
C ALA A 241 -51.44 16.04 24.99
N GLY A 242 -51.06 16.45 26.21
CA GLY A 242 -51.81 17.38 27.03
C GLY A 242 -51.57 18.86 26.72
N LEU A 243 -50.67 19.19 25.79
CA LEU A 243 -50.39 20.57 25.35
C LEU A 243 -51.44 21.01 24.30
N ARG A 244 -51.70 22.32 24.21
CA ARG A 244 -52.67 22.89 23.26
C ARG A 244 -51.99 23.80 22.24
N VAL A 245 -52.50 23.82 21.01
CA VAL A 245 -52.06 24.78 19.99
C VAL A 245 -52.20 26.22 20.49
N GLY A 246 -51.18 27.04 20.26
CA GLY A 246 -51.07 28.42 20.74
C GLY A 246 -50.50 28.57 22.15
N GLN A 247 -50.31 27.47 22.89
CA GLN A 247 -49.77 27.49 24.24
C GLN A 247 -48.29 27.85 24.23
N GLU A 248 -47.87 28.73 25.15
CA GLU A 248 -46.46 29.06 25.37
C GLU A 248 -45.71 27.91 26.03
N ILE A 249 -44.49 27.69 25.55
CA ILE A 249 -43.57 26.67 26.04
C ILE A 249 -42.27 27.36 26.44
N GLU A 250 -41.84 27.07 27.66
CA GLU A 250 -40.52 27.45 28.15
C GLU A 250 -39.63 26.20 28.15
N LEU A 251 -38.43 26.34 27.60
CA LEU A 251 -37.39 25.31 27.57
C LEU A 251 -36.18 25.83 28.34
N SER A 252 -35.66 25.04 29.27
CA SER A 252 -34.44 25.37 30.01
C SER A 252 -33.46 24.20 29.96
N TRP A 253 -32.17 24.52 29.92
CA TRP A 253 -31.06 23.57 29.88
C TRP A 253 -29.96 24.00 30.84
N GLU A 254 -29.44 23.05 31.60
CA GLU A 254 -28.28 23.20 32.46
C GLU A 254 -27.21 22.18 32.03
N PHE A 255 -26.01 22.68 31.73
CA PHE A 255 -24.85 21.85 31.39
C PHE A 255 -23.87 21.83 32.56
N THR A 256 -23.31 20.66 32.86
CA THR A 256 -22.28 20.51 33.90
C THR A 256 -21.08 19.75 33.34
N PRO A 257 -19.89 20.39 33.25
CA PRO A 257 -19.63 21.80 33.55
C PRO A 257 -20.29 22.77 32.54
N PRO A 258 -20.38 24.08 32.83
CA PRO A 258 -20.95 25.06 31.90
C PRO A 258 -20.19 25.13 30.57
N LEU A 259 -20.90 25.37 29.47
CA LEU A 259 -20.33 25.47 28.12
C LEU A 259 -19.88 26.90 27.74
N THR A 260 -19.78 27.80 28.71
CA THR A 260 -19.48 29.22 28.46
C THR A 260 -18.14 29.41 27.76
N GLY A 261 -18.16 30.01 26.58
CA GLY A 261 -16.96 30.31 25.78
C GLY A 261 -16.36 29.12 25.04
N ILE A 262 -17.00 27.93 25.09
CA ILE A 262 -16.58 26.79 24.27
C ILE A 262 -17.01 27.03 22.83
N GLN A 263 -16.04 27.01 21.93
CA GLN A 263 -16.22 27.30 20.51
C GLN A 263 -16.52 26.05 19.69
N ALA A 264 -15.95 24.92 20.10
CA ALA A 264 -16.09 23.67 19.39
C ALA A 264 -15.94 22.48 20.34
N GLY A 265 -16.53 21.35 19.97
CA GLY A 265 -16.44 20.14 20.76
C GLY A 265 -16.82 18.89 20.00
N VAL A 266 -16.03 17.83 20.14
CA VAL A 266 -16.23 16.53 19.49
C VAL A 266 -16.05 15.43 20.53
N THR A 267 -17.00 14.49 20.58
CA THR A 267 -16.96 13.37 21.52
C THR A 267 -16.10 12.23 21.01
N GLY A 268 -15.45 11.52 21.93
CA GLY A 268 -14.69 10.31 21.67
C GLY A 268 -14.92 9.25 22.76
N TYR A 269 -14.31 8.08 22.60
CA TYR A 269 -14.33 7.00 23.57
C TYR A 269 -13.32 5.89 23.22
N PRO A 270 -12.57 5.31 24.17
CA PRO A 270 -12.40 5.72 25.57
C PRO A 270 -11.37 6.84 25.74
N LEU A 271 -11.25 7.35 26.97
CA LEU A 271 -10.08 8.15 27.37
C LEU A 271 -8.86 7.22 27.43
N LEU A 272 -7.76 7.60 26.78
CA LEU A 272 -6.54 6.78 26.67
C LEU A 272 -5.51 7.15 27.74
N ILE A 273 -5.29 8.45 27.93
CA ILE A 273 -4.31 9.00 28.87
C ILE A 273 -5.01 10.05 29.71
N GLU A 274 -4.84 9.96 31.02
CA GLU A 274 -5.27 10.96 32.00
C GLU A 274 -4.05 11.38 32.83
N GLU A 275 -3.72 12.66 32.81
CA GLU A 275 -2.61 13.23 33.58
C GLU A 275 -1.27 12.47 33.39
N GLY A 276 -0.95 12.13 32.14
CA GLY A 276 0.26 11.42 31.75
C GLY A 276 0.30 9.95 32.15
N GLN A 277 -0.82 9.38 32.58
CA GLN A 277 -0.95 7.96 32.92
C GLN A 277 -1.93 7.26 31.97
N PRO A 278 -1.62 6.04 31.48
CA PRO A 278 -2.60 5.20 30.79
C PRO A 278 -3.82 4.94 31.66
N THR A 279 -5.02 5.06 31.11
CA THR A 279 -6.27 4.68 31.80
C THR A 279 -6.46 3.16 31.86
N GLY A 280 -5.87 2.43 30.89
CA GLY A 280 -6.04 0.99 30.72
C GLY A 280 -7.43 0.57 30.21
N GLU A 281 -8.28 1.52 29.80
CA GLU A 281 -9.63 1.22 29.33
C GLU A 281 -9.61 0.58 27.92
N GLU A 282 -10.00 -0.69 27.83
CA GLU A 282 -10.12 -1.42 26.54
C GLU A 282 -11.53 -2.02 26.38
N PRO A 283 -12.49 -1.26 25.81
CA PRO A 283 -13.83 -1.76 25.57
C PRO A 283 -13.82 -2.96 24.60
N ALA A 284 -14.63 -3.99 24.88
CA ALA A 284 -14.60 -5.25 24.13
C ALA A 284 -14.81 -5.10 22.61
N PHE A 285 -15.63 -4.14 22.18
CA PHE A 285 -15.90 -3.87 20.76
C PHE A 285 -14.76 -3.12 20.04
N LEU A 286 -13.75 -2.64 20.79
CA LEU A 286 -12.55 -1.98 20.28
C LEU A 286 -11.29 -2.84 20.43
N LYS A 287 -11.42 -4.07 20.96
CA LYS A 287 -10.27 -4.94 21.24
C LYS A 287 -9.56 -5.39 19.97
N GLY A 288 -8.24 -5.50 20.04
CA GLY A 288 -7.39 -5.93 18.93
C GLY A 288 -6.95 -4.76 18.04
N ARG A 289 -6.29 -5.08 16.92
CA ARG A 289 -5.71 -4.05 16.04
C ARG A 289 -6.72 -3.55 15.02
N HIS A 290 -6.87 -2.23 14.96
CA HIS A 290 -7.71 -1.55 14.01
C HIS A 290 -7.02 -0.29 13.49
N PRO A 291 -7.48 0.28 12.37
CA PRO A 291 -7.29 1.69 12.11
C PRO A 291 -7.82 2.51 13.29
N ARG A 292 -7.09 3.55 13.69
CA ARG A 292 -7.40 4.36 14.87
C ARG A 292 -7.38 5.84 14.51
N THR A 293 -8.20 6.60 15.23
CA THR A 293 -8.13 8.05 15.25
C THR A 293 -8.12 8.49 16.71
N ALA A 294 -7.24 9.40 17.09
CA ALA A 294 -7.18 9.93 18.45
C ALA A 294 -6.75 11.39 18.47
N VAL A 295 -7.06 12.06 19.57
CA VAL A 295 -6.60 13.41 19.89
C VAL A 295 -5.85 13.40 21.21
N GLY A 296 -4.84 14.25 21.32
CA GLY A 296 -3.98 14.40 22.48
C GLY A 296 -3.73 15.86 22.77
N LEU A 297 -3.54 16.17 24.05
CA LEU A 297 -3.21 17.51 24.55
C LEU A 297 -1.95 17.45 25.40
N ASP A 298 -1.13 18.50 25.31
CA ASP A 298 -0.07 18.74 26.29
C ASP A 298 -0.65 19.20 27.64
N ARG A 299 0.21 19.33 28.65
CA ARG A 299 -0.19 19.78 30.01
C ARG A 299 -0.90 21.13 30.02
N SER A 300 -0.58 22.03 29.10
CA SER A 300 -1.17 23.36 29.05
C SER A 300 -2.49 23.42 28.26
N GLY A 301 -2.80 22.38 27.50
CA GLY A 301 -3.92 22.33 26.56
C GLY A 301 -3.71 23.20 25.32
N LYS A 302 -2.49 23.69 25.06
CA LYS A 302 -2.16 24.60 23.95
C LYS A 302 -1.62 23.89 22.72
N ILE A 303 -1.13 22.67 22.87
CA ILE A 303 -0.67 21.82 21.78
C ILE A 303 -1.70 20.72 21.58
N LEU A 304 -2.32 20.71 20.41
CA LEU A 304 -3.21 19.65 19.97
C LEU A 304 -2.43 18.68 19.07
N THR A 305 -2.46 17.41 19.43
CA THR A 305 -1.97 16.30 18.60
C THR A 305 -3.16 15.51 18.10
N MET A 306 -3.20 15.22 16.79
CA MET A 306 -4.26 14.50 16.10
C MET A 306 -3.61 13.33 15.37
N VAL A 307 -3.95 12.11 15.74
CA VAL A 307 -3.31 10.90 15.22
C VAL A 307 -4.32 10.09 14.42
N VAL A 308 -3.93 9.67 13.21
CA VAL A 308 -4.65 8.68 12.41
C VAL A 308 -3.69 7.53 12.08
N VAL A 309 -4.14 6.30 12.31
CA VAL A 309 -3.37 5.08 12.03
C VAL A 309 -4.18 4.26 11.03
N ASP A 310 -3.58 3.91 9.90
CA ASP A 310 -4.22 2.99 8.95
C ASP A 310 -4.21 1.55 9.50
N GLY A 311 -5.08 0.69 8.99
CA GLY A 311 -5.16 -0.70 9.46
C GLY A 311 -6.00 -1.60 8.56
N ARG A 312 -6.07 -2.89 8.90
CA ARG A 312 -6.82 -3.92 8.16
C ARG A 312 -6.38 -4.05 6.69
N SER A 313 -5.11 -3.78 6.41
CA SER A 313 -4.52 -3.95 5.08
C SER A 313 -3.12 -4.55 5.21
N PRO A 314 -2.57 -5.16 4.13
CA PRO A 314 -1.17 -5.56 4.11
C PRO A 314 -0.20 -4.37 4.28
N PHE A 315 -0.65 -3.14 3.99
CA PHE A 315 0.15 -1.93 4.14
C PHE A 315 0.28 -1.47 5.60
N SER A 316 -0.74 -1.72 6.43
CA SER A 316 -0.71 -1.37 7.85
C SER A 316 -1.54 -2.35 8.68
N ARG A 317 -0.93 -2.90 9.74
CA ARG A 317 -1.55 -3.80 10.70
C ARG A 317 -2.51 -3.09 11.66
N GLY A 318 -2.43 -1.75 11.75
CA GLY A 318 -3.16 -0.94 12.73
C GLY A 318 -2.54 -0.98 14.12
N MET A 319 -3.30 -0.50 15.11
CA MET A 319 -2.91 -0.47 16.52
C MET A 319 -4.03 -1.00 17.42
N THR A 320 -3.64 -1.69 18.48
CA THR A 320 -4.45 -1.84 19.70
C THR A 320 -4.55 -0.49 20.42
N LEU A 321 -5.48 -0.35 21.37
CA LEU A 321 -5.56 0.88 22.17
C LEU A 321 -4.31 1.06 23.06
N ALA A 322 -3.69 -0.04 23.52
CA ALA A 322 -2.43 0.01 24.25
C ALA A 322 -1.28 0.53 23.37
N GLU A 323 -1.08 -0.04 22.17
CA GLU A 323 -0.06 0.44 21.22
C GLU A 323 -0.24 1.92 20.85
N LEU A 324 -1.49 2.38 20.69
CA LEU A 324 -1.79 3.79 20.44
C LEU A 324 -1.49 4.68 21.67
N THR A 325 -1.78 4.20 22.87
CA THR A 325 -1.51 4.91 24.13
C THR A 325 0.00 5.06 24.33
N ASP A 326 0.76 3.99 24.13
CA ASP A 326 2.22 3.99 24.21
C ASP A 326 2.82 4.96 23.18
N PHE A 327 2.34 4.94 21.93
CA PHE A 327 2.75 5.88 20.88
C PHE A 327 2.48 7.36 21.24
N LEU A 328 1.37 7.65 21.91
CA LEU A 328 1.04 9.01 22.36
C LEU A 328 1.91 9.44 23.55
N LEU A 329 2.20 8.53 24.49
CA LEU A 329 3.12 8.78 25.60
C LEU A 329 4.56 9.01 25.13
N GLU A 330 5.03 8.28 24.11
CA GLU A 330 6.31 8.52 23.43
C GLU A 330 6.45 9.96 22.89
N ARG A 331 5.32 10.65 22.69
CA ARG A 331 5.21 12.00 22.14
C ARG A 331 4.84 13.06 23.18
N ASP A 332 5.04 12.76 24.46
CA ASP A 332 4.77 13.66 25.59
C ASP A 332 3.30 14.14 25.67
N VAL A 333 2.36 13.38 25.11
CA VAL A 333 0.93 13.67 25.23
C VAL A 333 0.48 13.43 26.67
N TRP A 334 -0.13 14.43 27.28
CA TRP A 334 -0.53 14.44 28.69
C TRP A 334 -1.94 13.92 28.93
N THR A 335 -2.89 14.27 28.06
CA THR A 335 -4.25 13.75 28.09
C THR A 335 -4.67 13.38 26.69
N ALA A 336 -5.23 12.18 26.50
CA ALA A 336 -5.58 11.69 25.17
C ALA A 336 -6.93 10.98 25.13
N LEU A 337 -7.62 11.14 24.02
CA LEU A 337 -8.96 10.62 23.76
C LEU A 337 -8.98 9.89 22.42
N ASN A 338 -9.43 8.63 22.43
CA ASN A 338 -9.72 7.90 21.20
C ASN A 338 -11.00 8.44 20.54
N LEU A 339 -11.01 8.58 19.22
CA LEU A 339 -12.18 8.93 18.40
C LEU A 339 -12.68 7.69 17.64
N ASP A 340 -13.68 7.84 16.77
CA ASP A 340 -14.15 6.71 15.96
C ASP A 340 -13.02 6.19 15.04
N GLY A 341 -12.95 4.88 14.89
CA GLY A 341 -11.86 4.20 14.21
C GLY A 341 -12.32 3.33 13.04
N GLY A 342 -11.50 2.34 12.68
CA GLY A 342 -11.85 1.40 11.62
C GLY A 342 -12.01 2.09 10.27
N GLY A 343 -13.10 1.82 9.55
CA GLY A 343 -13.34 2.45 8.25
C GLY A 343 -13.61 3.95 8.30
N SER A 344 -13.83 4.52 9.49
CA SER A 344 -14.04 5.96 9.68
C SER A 344 -12.72 6.74 9.75
N SER A 345 -11.60 6.07 10.10
CA SER A 345 -10.28 6.69 10.27
C SER A 345 -9.81 7.37 8.99
N THR A 346 -9.90 8.71 8.97
CA THR A 346 -9.61 9.53 7.81
C THR A 346 -8.93 10.81 8.25
N LEU A 347 -7.87 11.20 7.54
CA LEU A 347 -7.15 12.46 7.67
C LEU A 347 -7.10 13.14 6.31
N VAL A 348 -7.48 14.41 6.30
CA VAL A 348 -7.33 15.29 5.14
C VAL A 348 -6.48 16.50 5.52
N ALA A 349 -5.65 16.95 4.61
CA ALA A 349 -4.84 18.15 4.79
C ALA A 349 -4.56 18.80 3.43
N ARG A 350 -4.41 20.12 3.44
CA ARG A 350 -3.94 20.87 2.28
C ARG A 350 -2.44 20.69 2.18
N ARG A 351 -1.95 19.96 1.17
CA ARG A 351 -0.49 19.88 0.95
C ARG A 351 0.02 21.27 0.56
N PRO A 352 1.28 21.61 0.88
CA PRO A 352 1.88 22.88 0.48
C PRO A 352 1.71 23.14 -1.03
N GLY A 353 1.03 24.23 -1.38
CA GLY A 353 0.77 24.63 -2.76
C GLY A 353 -0.58 24.18 -3.32
N GLU A 354 -1.27 23.25 -2.66
CA GLU A 354 -2.66 22.88 -3.00
C GLU A 354 -3.63 23.92 -2.43
N ALA A 355 -4.74 24.19 -3.15
CA ALA A 355 -5.81 25.09 -2.71
C ALA A 355 -6.76 24.45 -1.70
N GLU A 356 -6.97 23.16 -1.84
CA GLU A 356 -7.98 22.39 -1.13
C GLU A 356 -7.34 21.28 -0.31
N ALA A 357 -8.00 20.86 0.76
CA ALA A 357 -7.59 19.69 1.51
C ALA A 357 -7.85 18.42 0.69
N SER A 358 -6.90 17.49 0.74
CA SER A 358 -6.97 16.20 0.06
C SER A 358 -6.69 15.06 1.03
N LEU A 359 -7.09 13.84 0.65
CA LEU A 359 -6.88 12.64 1.46
C LEU A 359 -5.38 12.36 1.66
N ILE A 360 -4.98 12.11 2.90
CA ILE A 360 -3.59 11.82 3.28
C ILE A 360 -3.37 10.33 3.55
N ASN A 361 -4.26 9.70 4.33
CA ASN A 361 -4.15 8.28 4.70
C ASN A 361 -4.89 7.35 3.72
N ARG A 362 -4.87 6.03 3.97
CA ARG A 362 -5.54 5.01 3.16
C ARG A 362 -6.61 4.25 3.97
N PRO A 363 -7.84 4.80 4.08
CA PRO A 363 -8.93 4.13 4.79
C PRO A 363 -9.28 2.77 4.16
N PRO A 364 -9.48 1.71 4.96
CA PRO A 364 -9.80 0.39 4.43
C PRO A 364 -11.20 0.39 3.77
N GLY A 365 -11.25 0.05 2.48
CA GLY A 365 -12.49 0.04 1.71
C GLY A 365 -12.94 1.41 1.18
N GLY A 366 -12.08 2.43 1.24
CA GLY A 366 -12.38 3.79 0.78
C GLY A 366 -12.86 4.73 1.90
N VAL A 367 -13.02 6.01 1.58
CA VAL A 367 -13.46 7.04 2.53
C VAL A 367 -14.92 6.79 2.93
N ARG A 368 -15.15 6.53 4.22
CA ARG A 368 -16.50 6.36 4.77
C ARG A 368 -17.15 7.72 5.05
N PRO A 369 -18.44 7.90 4.72
CA PRO A 369 -19.21 9.05 5.20
C PRO A 369 -19.38 9.03 6.72
N VAL A 370 -19.05 10.15 7.38
CA VAL A 370 -19.14 10.34 8.83
C VAL A 370 -20.01 11.57 9.14
N PRO A 371 -20.74 11.59 10.27
CA PRO A 371 -21.67 12.70 10.56
C PRO A 371 -20.98 13.95 11.09
N ASN A 372 -19.81 13.81 11.73
CA ASN A 372 -19.04 14.95 12.21
C ASN A 372 -17.53 14.70 12.13
N SER A 373 -16.77 15.79 12.28
CA SER A 373 -15.32 15.78 12.22
C SER A 373 -14.70 16.89 13.07
N LEU A 374 -13.37 16.84 13.26
CA LEU A 374 -12.60 17.91 13.89
C LEU A 374 -11.66 18.53 12.86
N ALA A 375 -11.80 19.83 12.61
CA ALA A 375 -11.08 20.56 11.58
C ALA A 375 -10.23 21.71 12.15
N LEU A 376 -9.17 22.04 11.43
CA LEU A 376 -8.26 23.14 11.69
C LEU A 376 -8.35 24.15 10.55
N PHE A 377 -8.45 25.42 10.90
CA PHE A 377 -8.58 26.55 9.98
C PHE A 377 -7.40 27.48 10.12
N LEU A 378 -7.02 28.07 8.99
CA LEU A 378 -6.04 29.15 8.88
C LEU A 378 -6.76 30.43 8.43
N PRO A 379 -6.15 31.61 8.59
CA PRO A 379 -6.75 32.86 8.15
C PRO A 379 -6.89 32.90 6.63
N ALA A 380 -7.72 33.83 6.15
CA ALA A 380 -7.80 34.14 4.74
C ALA A 380 -6.41 34.48 4.16
N PRO A 381 -6.12 34.10 2.90
CA PRO A 381 -4.82 34.34 2.28
C PRO A 381 -4.42 35.81 2.32
N ARG A 382 -3.12 36.07 2.54
CA ARG A 382 -2.50 37.39 2.34
C ARG A 382 -1.80 37.45 0.99
N GLU A 383 -1.87 38.58 0.31
CA GLU A 383 -1.20 38.81 -0.99
C GLU A 383 0.32 39.06 -0.82
N GLU A 384 1.02 38.16 -0.12
CA GLU A 384 2.45 38.27 0.14
C GLU A 384 3.05 36.87 0.23
N ILE A 385 4.07 36.57 -0.57
CA ILE A 385 4.79 35.29 -0.49
C ILE A 385 5.76 35.34 0.69
N GLY A 386 5.51 34.50 1.69
CA GLY A 386 6.39 34.30 2.84
C GLY A 386 7.27 33.06 2.73
N ARG A 387 6.87 32.04 1.95
CA ARG A 387 7.61 30.79 1.75
C ARG A 387 7.44 30.26 0.33
N LEU A 388 8.37 29.44 -0.10
CA LEU A 388 8.27 28.63 -1.32
C LEU A 388 8.23 27.14 -0.92
N HIS A 389 7.40 26.37 -1.61
CA HIS A 389 7.44 24.92 -1.59
C HIS A 389 7.97 24.43 -2.94
N LEU A 390 8.89 23.48 -2.95
CA LEU A 390 9.55 22.97 -4.15
C LEU A 390 9.41 21.46 -4.22
N GLU A 391 8.95 20.94 -5.35
CA GLU A 391 8.73 19.51 -5.60
C GLU A 391 9.01 19.14 -7.07
N THR A 392 9.03 17.85 -7.38
CA THR A 392 9.13 17.34 -8.75
C THR A 392 7.79 17.35 -9.46
N CYS A 393 7.78 17.46 -10.79
CA CYS A 393 6.56 17.38 -11.58
C CYS A 393 5.99 15.94 -11.70
N TYR A 394 6.78 14.93 -11.34
CA TYR A 394 6.33 13.54 -11.27
C TYR A 394 6.46 13.01 -9.83
N PRO A 395 5.65 12.01 -9.45
CA PRO A 395 5.73 11.38 -8.13
C PRO A 395 7.14 10.84 -7.86
N ARG A 396 7.64 11.08 -6.64
CA ARG A 396 9.02 10.78 -6.28
C ARG A 396 9.32 9.28 -6.28
N GLU A 397 8.31 8.50 -5.93
CA GLU A 397 8.32 7.04 -5.84
C GLU A 397 8.53 6.40 -7.23
N GLU A 398 8.19 7.10 -8.30
CA GLU A 398 8.31 6.60 -9.68
C GLU A 398 9.71 6.85 -10.29
N LEU A 399 10.60 7.56 -9.59
CA LEU A 399 11.80 8.13 -10.20
C LEU A 399 13.05 7.29 -10.00
N GLY A 400 13.07 6.56 -8.88
CA GLY A 400 14.21 5.83 -8.37
C GLY A 400 14.09 4.33 -8.56
N ASP A 401 14.73 3.59 -7.67
CA ASP A 401 14.71 2.14 -7.71
C ASP A 401 13.38 1.62 -7.11
N PRO A 402 12.54 0.89 -7.89
CA PRO A 402 11.28 0.34 -7.39
C PRO A 402 11.44 -0.70 -6.28
N TYR A 403 12.67 -1.17 -6.01
CA TYR A 403 13.00 -2.09 -4.92
C TYR A 403 13.63 -1.41 -3.70
N ARG A 404 13.64 -0.08 -3.65
CA ARG A 404 13.96 0.69 -2.45
C ARG A 404 12.69 1.09 -1.71
N LEU A 405 12.82 1.27 -0.40
CA LEU A 405 11.73 1.85 0.38
C LEU A 405 11.53 3.33 0.05
N ARG A 406 12.63 4.07 -0.20
CA ARG A 406 12.58 5.51 -0.39
C ARG A 406 13.80 6.01 -1.16
N GLU A 407 13.60 7.07 -1.93
CA GLU A 407 14.68 7.75 -2.65
C GLU A 407 14.93 9.15 -2.03
N GLU A 408 15.96 9.30 -1.20
CA GLU A 408 16.23 10.53 -0.42
C GLU A 408 16.66 11.76 -1.25
N LYS A 409 17.09 11.55 -2.50
CA LYS A 409 17.47 12.61 -3.44
C LYS A 409 16.81 12.33 -4.78
N VAL A 410 16.26 13.35 -5.42
CA VAL A 410 15.60 13.17 -6.73
C VAL A 410 16.65 12.69 -7.75
N PRO A 411 16.47 11.51 -8.37
CA PRO A 411 17.44 10.99 -9.32
C PRO A 411 17.36 11.75 -10.64
N VAL A 412 18.51 12.03 -11.23
CA VAL A 412 18.64 12.67 -12.55
C VAL A 412 19.67 11.90 -13.36
N ALA A 413 19.32 11.44 -14.55
CA ALA A 413 20.29 10.78 -15.43
C ALA A 413 21.36 11.79 -15.88
N LEU A 414 22.61 11.34 -16.06
CA LEU A 414 23.65 12.19 -16.61
C LEU A 414 23.29 12.59 -18.05
N GLY A 415 23.18 13.90 -18.32
CA GLY A 415 22.70 14.43 -19.60
C GLY A 415 21.18 14.40 -19.78
N GLY A 416 20.44 13.79 -18.86
CA GLY A 416 18.97 13.82 -18.82
C GLY A 416 18.43 15.04 -18.07
N SER A 417 17.14 15.29 -18.21
CA SER A 417 16.45 16.42 -17.59
C SER A 417 15.50 15.99 -16.47
N ARG A 418 15.20 16.94 -15.58
CA ARG A 418 14.23 16.79 -14.52
C ARG A 418 13.47 18.10 -14.30
N SER A 419 12.16 18.02 -14.41
CA SER A 419 11.20 19.10 -14.22
C SER A 419 10.78 19.22 -12.75
N PHE A 420 10.90 20.44 -12.24
CA PHE A 420 10.54 20.87 -10.90
C PHE A 420 9.48 21.97 -10.98
N LYS A 421 8.61 22.00 -9.97
CA LYS A 421 7.62 23.05 -9.78
C LYS A 421 7.74 23.63 -8.38
N ALA A 422 7.46 24.92 -8.26
CA ALA A 422 7.39 25.58 -6.97
C ALA A 422 6.04 26.26 -6.77
N ALA A 423 5.57 26.26 -5.53
CA ALA A 423 4.35 26.95 -5.11
C ALA A 423 4.69 28.08 -4.12
N GLY A 424 4.04 29.22 -4.31
CA GLY A 424 4.14 30.36 -3.40
C GLY A 424 3.21 30.14 -2.23
N LEU A 425 3.68 30.44 -1.03
CA LEU A 425 2.88 30.35 0.19
C LEU A 425 2.93 31.67 0.91
N ASP A 426 1.78 32.13 1.42
CA ASP A 426 1.74 33.27 2.32
C ASP A 426 2.41 32.94 3.68
N PRO A 427 2.63 33.93 4.56
CA PRO A 427 3.22 33.68 5.88
C PRO A 427 2.44 32.68 6.75
N PHE A 428 1.20 32.35 6.41
CA PHE A 428 0.35 31.38 7.10
C PHE A 428 0.21 30.05 6.36
N GLY A 429 0.93 29.84 5.25
CA GLY A 429 0.86 28.58 4.48
C GLY A 429 -0.34 28.47 3.55
N ASN A 430 -1.02 29.58 3.23
CA ASN A 430 -2.01 29.59 2.14
C ASN A 430 -1.32 29.66 0.78
N PRO A 431 -1.77 28.90 -0.23
CA PRO A 431 -1.18 28.95 -1.55
C PRO A 431 -1.44 30.31 -2.20
N LEU A 432 -0.42 30.81 -2.88
CA LEU A 432 -0.46 32.00 -3.71
C LEU A 432 0.01 31.66 -5.12
N PRO A 433 -0.65 32.22 -6.15
CA PRO A 433 -0.22 32.01 -7.52
C PRO A 433 1.19 32.58 -7.72
N LEU A 434 2.06 31.77 -8.33
CA LEU A 434 3.35 32.19 -8.85
C LEU A 434 3.28 32.25 -10.38
N ARG A 435 3.84 33.29 -10.99
CA ARG A 435 4.10 33.31 -12.42
C ARG A 435 5.49 32.72 -12.67
N PRO A 436 5.72 31.99 -13.78
CA PRO A 436 7.03 31.42 -14.09
C PRO A 436 8.20 32.43 -14.10
N GLY A 437 7.93 33.70 -14.43
CA GLY A 437 8.91 34.79 -14.40
C GLY A 437 9.26 35.32 -13.01
N ASP A 438 8.52 34.91 -11.97
CA ASP A 438 8.76 35.34 -10.59
C ASP A 438 9.88 34.52 -9.92
N LEU A 439 10.27 33.40 -10.54
CA LEU A 439 11.24 32.45 -10.00
C LEU A 439 12.59 32.53 -10.71
N THR A 440 13.63 32.52 -9.89
CA THR A 440 15.01 32.26 -10.31
C THR A 440 15.40 30.85 -9.88
N TRP A 441 16.01 30.11 -10.81
CA TRP A 441 16.42 28.71 -10.60
C TRP A 441 17.94 28.63 -10.63
N SER A 442 18.51 27.88 -9.69
CA SER A 442 19.96 27.65 -9.63
C SER A 442 20.28 26.29 -9.00
N VAL A 443 21.55 25.87 -9.12
CA VAL A 443 22.02 24.58 -8.61
C VAL A 443 23.30 24.76 -7.79
N ILE A 444 23.43 24.00 -6.71
CA ILE A 444 24.61 23.98 -5.84
C ILE A 444 25.17 22.55 -5.77
N PRO A 445 26.47 22.31 -6.04
CA PRO A 445 27.46 23.29 -6.47
C PRO A 445 27.26 23.73 -7.92
N GLU A 446 27.82 24.90 -8.26
CA GLU A 446 27.86 25.36 -9.64
C GLU A 446 28.59 24.35 -10.54
N GLY A 447 28.06 24.12 -11.74
CA GLY A 447 28.58 23.12 -12.68
C GLY A 447 28.14 21.69 -12.41
N ALA A 448 27.27 21.45 -11.41
CA ALA A 448 26.54 20.18 -11.30
C ALA A 448 25.59 19.98 -12.50
N GLY A 449 25.01 21.06 -13.01
CA GLY A 449 24.09 21.06 -14.15
C GLY A 449 23.65 22.48 -14.51
N TYR A 450 22.61 22.59 -15.32
CA TYR A 450 22.01 23.87 -15.73
C TYR A 450 20.51 23.74 -15.92
N PHE A 451 19.77 24.86 -15.97
CA PHE A 451 18.35 24.86 -16.30
C PHE A 451 18.19 25.20 -17.79
N ARG A 452 17.59 24.29 -18.57
CA ARG A 452 17.32 24.56 -20.00
C ARG A 452 16.17 25.55 -20.18
N GLU A 453 15.19 25.46 -19.29
CA GLU A 453 14.01 26.29 -19.17
C GLU A 453 13.68 26.44 -17.67
N PRO A 454 12.86 27.43 -17.24
CA PRO A 454 12.48 27.57 -15.84
C PRO A 454 11.94 26.27 -15.25
N GLY A 455 12.56 25.80 -14.16
CA GLY A 455 12.20 24.55 -13.49
C GLY A 455 12.70 23.26 -14.15
N VAL A 456 13.30 23.29 -15.34
CA VAL A 456 13.76 22.09 -16.04
C VAL A 456 15.29 21.98 -15.98
N PHE A 457 15.77 21.22 -15.00
CA PHE A 457 17.19 21.00 -14.71
C PHE A 457 17.79 19.90 -15.59
N VAL A 458 19.03 20.05 -16.05
CA VAL A 458 19.81 19.04 -16.78
C VAL A 458 21.09 18.74 -16.01
N GLY A 459 21.30 17.47 -15.66
CA GLY A 459 22.50 17.04 -14.92
C GLY A 459 23.72 16.93 -15.82
N GLN A 460 24.86 17.53 -15.43
CA GLN A 460 26.11 17.50 -16.21
C GLN A 460 27.28 16.82 -15.48
N ARG A 461 27.23 16.72 -14.15
CA ARG A 461 28.29 16.09 -13.35
C ARG A 461 27.67 15.10 -12.36
N PRO A 462 28.08 13.83 -12.36
CA PRO A 462 27.61 12.86 -11.38
C PRO A 462 27.88 13.33 -9.95
N GLY A 463 26.93 13.05 -9.04
CA GLY A 463 27.02 13.41 -7.63
C GLY A 463 25.77 14.06 -7.08
N SER A 464 25.85 14.48 -5.81
CA SER A 464 24.75 15.19 -5.13
C SER A 464 24.76 16.67 -5.47
N ALA A 465 23.57 17.25 -5.65
CA ALA A 465 23.39 18.68 -5.78
C ALA A 465 22.08 19.15 -5.12
N LEU A 466 21.92 20.46 -4.93
CA LEU A 466 20.71 21.09 -4.44
C LEU A 466 20.14 21.98 -5.53
N ILE A 467 18.88 21.76 -5.88
CA ILE A 467 18.10 22.66 -6.72
C ILE A 467 17.55 23.78 -5.84
N GLU A 468 17.82 25.03 -6.19
CA GLU A 468 17.28 26.21 -5.53
C GLU A 468 16.25 26.89 -6.44
N ALA A 469 15.05 27.12 -5.90
CA ALA A 469 14.07 28.05 -6.45
C ALA A 469 13.99 29.28 -5.53
N ALA A 470 14.05 30.49 -6.10
CA ALA A 470 13.98 31.71 -5.32
C ALA A 470 13.12 32.79 -5.99
N CYS A 471 12.34 33.53 -5.21
CA CYS A 471 11.59 34.69 -5.67
C CYS A 471 11.97 35.95 -4.88
N GLU A 472 11.96 37.10 -5.56
CA GLU A 472 12.13 38.39 -4.89
C GLU A 472 10.76 38.91 -4.42
N THR A 473 10.68 39.37 -3.18
CA THR A 473 9.47 39.96 -2.59
C THR A 473 9.81 41.32 -1.99
N GLU A 474 8.79 42.12 -1.64
CA GLU A 474 9.01 43.41 -0.95
C GLU A 474 9.78 43.27 0.37
N LYS A 475 9.72 42.09 1.01
CA LYS A 475 10.41 41.81 2.29
C LYS A 475 11.74 41.08 2.13
N GLY A 476 12.17 40.85 0.89
CA GLY A 476 13.43 40.20 0.56
C GLY A 476 13.25 38.89 -0.21
N ARG A 477 14.37 38.19 -0.40
CA ARG A 477 14.44 36.99 -1.21
C ARG A 477 13.98 35.75 -0.44
N VAL A 478 12.93 35.10 -0.94
CA VAL A 478 12.42 33.82 -0.42
C VAL A 478 13.05 32.68 -1.24
N ARG A 479 13.47 31.60 -0.58
CA ARG A 479 14.20 30.48 -1.20
C ARG A 479 13.63 29.14 -0.76
N ALA A 480 13.65 28.16 -1.64
CA ALA A 480 13.39 26.75 -1.36
C ALA A 480 14.45 25.87 -2.02
N PHE A 481 14.75 24.73 -1.40
CA PHE A 481 15.79 23.82 -1.84
C PHE A 481 15.26 22.39 -1.95
N LEU A 482 15.71 21.64 -2.95
CA LEU A 482 15.41 20.22 -3.12
C LEU A 482 16.67 19.45 -3.53
N PRO A 483 17.05 18.38 -2.80
CA PRO A 483 18.25 17.62 -3.13
C PRO A 483 18.02 16.68 -4.33
N VAL A 484 18.99 16.66 -5.23
CA VAL A 484 19.06 15.78 -6.40
C VAL A 484 20.31 14.90 -6.35
N SER A 485 20.25 13.74 -7.00
CA SER A 485 21.39 12.86 -7.23
C SER A 485 21.55 12.63 -8.73
N ILE A 486 22.57 13.23 -9.31
CA ILE A 486 22.92 13.03 -10.72
C ILE A 486 23.68 11.71 -10.83
N ARG A 487 23.13 10.75 -11.58
CA ARG A 487 23.67 9.40 -11.72
C ARG A 487 24.97 9.37 -12.54
N GLY A 488 25.68 8.25 -12.49
CA GLY A 488 26.83 8.02 -13.38
C GLY A 488 26.42 7.91 -14.86
N PRO A 489 27.40 7.78 -15.78
CA PRO A 489 27.12 7.48 -17.18
C PRO A 489 26.24 6.23 -17.30
N ALA A 490 25.19 6.34 -18.12
CA ALA A 490 24.28 5.23 -18.36
C ALA A 490 25.04 4.09 -19.08
N VAL A 491 24.90 2.86 -18.60
CA VAL A 491 25.43 1.64 -19.25
C VAL A 491 24.31 0.74 -19.76
N ARG A 492 23.06 1.02 -19.35
CA ARG A 492 21.88 0.23 -19.70
C ARG A 492 20.62 1.10 -19.71
N LEU A 493 19.69 0.76 -20.62
CA LEU A 493 18.32 1.26 -20.63
C LEU A 493 17.32 0.14 -20.32
N THR A 494 16.21 0.50 -19.69
CA THR A 494 15.01 -0.35 -19.59
C THR A 494 13.77 0.44 -19.98
N VAL A 495 12.79 -0.23 -20.58
CA VAL A 495 11.48 0.35 -20.91
C VAL A 495 10.39 -0.51 -20.27
N GLU A 496 9.46 0.13 -19.58
CA GLU A 496 8.23 -0.51 -19.10
C GLU A 496 7.00 0.09 -19.80
N PRO A 497 6.08 -0.72 -20.35
CA PRO A 497 6.15 -2.18 -20.39
C PRO A 497 7.26 -2.67 -21.35
N ARG A 498 7.88 -3.81 -21.03
CA ARG A 498 8.95 -4.44 -21.85
C ARG A 498 8.51 -4.85 -23.26
N GLY A 499 7.21 -4.80 -23.54
CA GLY A 499 6.62 -5.01 -24.85
C GLY A 499 5.24 -4.36 -24.91
N ILE A 500 4.84 -3.88 -26.09
CA ILE A 500 3.61 -3.15 -26.30
C ILE A 500 2.69 -3.96 -27.20
N SER A 501 1.46 -4.22 -26.75
CA SER A 501 0.44 -4.94 -27.50
C SER A 501 -0.84 -4.12 -27.50
N LEU A 502 -1.23 -3.61 -28.67
CA LEU A 502 -2.36 -2.68 -28.80
C LEU A 502 -3.24 -3.04 -30.00
N ILE A 503 -4.48 -2.59 -30.00
CA ILE A 503 -5.28 -2.48 -31.22
C ILE A 503 -4.89 -1.20 -31.99
N PRO A 504 -5.20 -1.08 -33.30
CA PRO A 504 -4.98 0.17 -34.04
C PRO A 504 -5.57 1.39 -33.32
N GLY A 505 -4.77 2.45 -33.16
CA GLY A 505 -5.15 3.66 -32.40
C GLY A 505 -5.09 3.53 -30.87
N GLY A 506 -4.80 2.33 -30.35
CA GLY A 506 -4.60 2.08 -28.93
C GLY A 506 -3.42 2.87 -28.35
N LYS A 507 -3.38 3.00 -27.02
CA LYS A 507 -2.38 3.79 -26.31
C LYS A 507 -1.77 2.99 -25.15
N ALA A 508 -0.46 3.12 -24.95
CA ALA A 508 0.23 2.56 -23.79
C ALA A 508 1.23 3.59 -23.23
N PRO A 509 1.16 3.95 -21.93
CA PRO A 509 2.22 4.74 -21.31
C PRO A 509 3.52 3.94 -21.34
N ILE A 510 4.64 4.61 -21.58
CA ILE A 510 5.98 4.03 -21.52
C ILE A 510 6.84 4.78 -20.51
N GLN A 511 7.64 4.04 -19.76
CA GLN A 511 8.62 4.57 -18.83
C GLN A 511 10.00 4.12 -19.28
N VAL A 512 10.87 5.09 -19.60
CA VAL A 512 12.25 4.82 -20.01
C VAL A 512 13.17 5.14 -18.85
N THR A 513 13.97 4.17 -18.40
CA THR A 513 14.89 4.34 -17.26
C THR A 513 16.32 4.10 -17.72
N ALA A 514 17.22 5.01 -17.36
CA ALA A 514 18.66 4.85 -17.54
C ALA A 514 19.31 4.34 -16.25
N TRP A 515 20.22 3.38 -16.39
CA TRP A 515 20.95 2.76 -15.28
C TRP A 515 22.45 3.01 -15.42
N ASP A 516 23.09 3.49 -14.37
CA ASP A 516 24.55 3.65 -14.35
C ASP A 516 25.29 2.32 -14.05
N GLY A 517 26.62 2.35 -14.13
CA GLY A 517 27.46 1.17 -13.90
C GLY A 517 27.37 0.58 -12.49
N GLU A 518 26.91 1.36 -11.52
CA GLU A 518 26.66 0.94 -10.14
C GLU A 518 25.20 0.50 -9.94
N GLY A 519 24.39 0.45 -11.00
CA GLY A 519 23.02 -0.03 -10.95
C GLY A 519 22.05 0.97 -10.33
N TYR A 520 22.37 2.26 -10.24
CA TYR A 520 21.41 3.28 -9.83
C TYR A 520 20.53 3.72 -11.02
N PRO A 521 19.21 3.66 -10.89
CA PRO A 521 18.30 4.11 -11.93
C PRO A 521 18.05 5.63 -11.88
N ALA A 522 17.66 6.17 -13.03
CA ALA A 522 16.97 7.44 -13.16
C ALA A 522 15.94 7.36 -14.30
N LEU A 523 14.67 7.62 -13.98
CA LEU A 523 13.62 7.76 -14.98
C LEU A 523 13.93 8.96 -15.89
N LEU A 524 13.84 8.75 -17.21
CA LEU A 524 14.03 9.78 -18.22
C LEU A 524 12.71 10.49 -18.52
N GLU A 525 12.74 11.80 -18.72
CA GLU A 525 11.58 12.53 -19.22
C GLU A 525 11.42 12.30 -20.73
N ALA A 526 10.19 12.43 -21.25
CA ALA A 526 9.87 12.15 -22.65
C ALA A 526 10.75 12.92 -23.66
N GLY A 527 11.26 14.09 -23.28
CA GLY A 527 12.16 14.91 -24.10
C GLY A 527 13.64 14.51 -24.05
N ASP A 528 14.02 13.54 -23.22
CA ASP A 528 15.43 13.16 -23.03
C ASP A 528 15.90 12.05 -23.97
N TYR A 529 14.99 11.16 -24.38
CA TYR A 529 15.30 10.03 -25.25
C TYR A 529 14.77 10.25 -26.67
N ARG A 530 15.47 9.67 -27.64
CA ARG A 530 15.02 9.57 -29.02
C ARG A 530 14.29 8.26 -29.22
N TRP A 531 13.37 8.24 -30.17
CA TRP A 531 12.64 7.02 -30.49
C TRP A 531 12.31 6.93 -31.97
N GLU A 532 12.15 5.69 -32.46
CA GLU A 532 11.75 5.38 -33.83
C GLU A 532 10.86 4.13 -33.82
N SER A 533 9.77 4.14 -34.60
CA SER A 533 8.86 3.00 -34.71
C SER A 533 8.13 3.02 -36.05
N ASP A 534 8.04 1.86 -36.70
CA ASP A 534 7.25 1.68 -37.93
C ASP A 534 5.74 1.48 -37.64
N LEU A 535 5.39 1.29 -36.37
CA LEU A 535 4.05 0.88 -35.96
C LEU A 535 3.29 1.98 -35.20
N GLY A 536 3.95 3.03 -34.75
CA GLY A 536 3.28 4.08 -33.99
C GLY A 536 4.18 5.26 -33.69
N ARG A 537 3.74 6.11 -32.78
CA ARG A 537 4.48 7.29 -32.33
C ARG A 537 4.38 7.48 -30.84
N ILE A 538 5.33 8.21 -30.24
CA ILE A 538 5.26 8.62 -28.84
C ILE A 538 4.89 10.10 -28.75
N GLU A 539 3.88 10.39 -27.93
CA GLU A 539 3.48 11.74 -27.51
C GLU A 539 3.47 11.77 -25.98
N ASP A 540 4.24 12.67 -25.36
CA ASP A 540 4.32 12.87 -23.90
C ASP A 540 4.51 11.57 -23.09
N GLY A 541 5.40 10.68 -23.56
CA GLY A 541 5.67 9.41 -22.90
C GLY A 541 4.60 8.33 -23.11
N VAL A 542 3.66 8.54 -24.04
CA VAL A 542 2.63 7.55 -24.40
C VAL A 542 2.84 7.08 -25.82
N PHE A 543 3.03 5.76 -26.01
CA PHE A 543 3.04 5.15 -27.34
C PHE A 543 1.60 5.04 -27.87
N ILE A 544 1.39 5.55 -29.08
CA ILE A 544 0.12 5.55 -29.80
C ILE A 544 0.28 4.67 -31.05
N ALA A 545 -0.47 3.58 -31.09
CA ALA A 545 -0.50 2.64 -32.21
C ALA A 545 -1.04 3.30 -33.49
N GLY A 546 -0.36 3.06 -34.61
CA GLY A 546 -0.82 3.44 -35.94
C GLY A 546 -1.97 2.57 -36.45
N GLY A 547 -2.38 2.79 -37.70
CA GLY A 547 -3.43 2.00 -38.35
C GLY A 547 -2.96 0.64 -38.90
N GLN A 548 -1.65 0.42 -38.96
CA GLN A 548 -1.06 -0.79 -39.53
C GLN A 548 -1.09 -1.94 -38.52
N VAL A 549 -1.76 -3.03 -38.89
CA VAL A 549 -1.74 -4.30 -38.14
C VAL A 549 -0.45 -5.07 -38.46
N GLY A 550 0.24 -5.57 -37.44
CA GLY A 550 1.49 -6.30 -37.58
C GLY A 550 2.37 -6.27 -36.32
N GLY A 551 3.54 -6.90 -36.40
CA GLY A 551 4.59 -6.86 -35.38
C GLY A 551 5.82 -6.08 -35.85
N GLY A 552 6.51 -5.42 -34.91
CA GLY A 552 7.65 -4.55 -35.17
C GLY A 552 8.35 -4.15 -33.88
N THR A 553 9.17 -3.09 -33.93
CA THR A 553 9.89 -2.59 -32.76
C THR A 553 9.75 -1.09 -32.60
N LEU A 554 9.73 -0.63 -31.37
CA LEU A 554 10.01 0.73 -30.94
C LEU A 554 11.48 0.77 -30.51
N GLN A 555 12.33 1.45 -31.27
CA GLN A 555 13.69 1.75 -30.87
C GLN A 555 13.68 2.95 -29.92
N VAL A 556 14.35 2.85 -28.78
CA VAL A 556 14.52 3.94 -27.82
C VAL A 556 16.02 4.15 -27.59
N SER A 557 16.49 5.38 -27.72
CA SER A 557 17.91 5.72 -27.57
C SER A 557 18.13 6.88 -26.61
N PHE A 558 19.13 6.74 -25.74
CA PHE A 558 19.59 7.77 -24.81
C PHE A 558 21.11 7.65 -24.64
N ALA A 559 21.82 8.77 -24.68
CA ALA A 559 23.28 8.80 -24.83
C ALA A 559 23.73 7.95 -26.05
N ASP A 560 24.63 6.99 -25.86
CA ASP A 560 25.11 6.04 -26.86
C ASP A 560 24.37 4.67 -26.82
N LEU A 561 23.35 4.55 -25.97
CA LEU A 561 22.58 3.32 -25.79
C LEU A 561 21.34 3.32 -26.67
N THR A 562 21.00 2.15 -27.21
CA THR A 562 19.75 1.89 -27.94
C THR A 562 19.12 0.59 -27.45
N LEU A 563 17.81 0.60 -27.20
CA LEU A 563 17.02 -0.56 -26.82
C LEU A 563 15.84 -0.73 -27.78
N ALA A 564 15.68 -1.95 -28.30
CA ALA A 564 14.53 -2.33 -29.11
C ALA A 564 13.42 -2.90 -28.21
N VAL A 565 12.29 -2.21 -28.15
CA VAL A 565 11.06 -2.64 -27.47
C VAL A 565 10.14 -3.28 -28.49
N PRO A 566 9.74 -4.54 -28.34
CA PRO A 566 8.85 -5.17 -29.28
C PRO A 566 7.43 -4.59 -29.20
N VAL A 567 6.82 -4.36 -30.37
CA VAL A 567 5.47 -3.79 -30.52
C VAL A 567 4.63 -4.69 -31.42
N SER A 568 3.40 -4.95 -31.02
CA SER A 568 2.39 -5.57 -31.87
C SER A 568 1.11 -4.75 -31.90
N ILE A 569 0.55 -4.62 -33.11
CA ILE A 569 -0.72 -3.95 -33.37
C ILE A 569 -1.68 -4.90 -34.07
N GLY A 570 -2.89 -5.09 -33.53
CA GLY A 570 -3.97 -5.89 -34.10
C GLY A 570 -4.30 -7.18 -33.34
N GLU A 571 -5.37 -7.85 -33.78
CA GLU A 571 -5.91 -9.05 -33.14
C GLU A 571 -5.27 -10.33 -33.70
N HIS A 572 -4.55 -11.10 -32.87
CA HIS A 572 -4.18 -12.48 -33.19
C HIS A 572 -5.01 -13.45 -32.34
N LEU A 573 -5.71 -14.37 -33.00
CA LEU A 573 -6.45 -15.46 -32.36
C LEU A 573 -5.54 -16.67 -32.20
N LEU A 574 -5.18 -17.02 -30.96
CA LEU A 574 -4.57 -18.30 -30.62
C LEU A 574 -5.64 -19.23 -30.08
N SER A 575 -5.89 -20.36 -30.74
CA SER A 575 -6.81 -21.38 -30.25
C SER A 575 -6.30 -21.97 -28.92
N LEU A 576 -7.13 -21.88 -27.88
CA LEU A 576 -6.88 -22.44 -26.55
C LEU A 576 -7.57 -23.79 -26.36
N ALA A 577 -8.75 -23.96 -26.94
CA ALA A 577 -9.49 -25.22 -26.91
C ALA A 577 -10.39 -25.38 -28.13
N ALA A 578 -10.30 -26.54 -28.78
CA ALA A 578 -11.19 -26.93 -29.87
C ALA A 578 -12.43 -27.68 -29.35
N PHE A 579 -12.53 -27.91 -28.04
CA PHE A 579 -13.63 -28.60 -27.37
C PHE A 579 -13.83 -30.05 -27.83
N ALA A 580 -12.72 -30.76 -28.09
CA ALA A 580 -12.77 -32.17 -28.45
C ALA A 580 -13.02 -33.09 -27.22
N PRO A 581 -13.67 -34.26 -27.38
CA PRO A 581 -13.86 -35.21 -26.28
C PRO A 581 -12.57 -35.63 -25.56
N SER A 582 -11.44 -35.64 -26.28
CA SER A 582 -10.12 -35.94 -25.74
C SER A 582 -9.58 -34.88 -24.75
N GLU A 583 -10.15 -33.67 -24.73
CA GLU A 583 -9.76 -32.59 -23.81
C GLU A 583 -10.40 -32.74 -22.41
N GLY A 584 -11.37 -33.65 -22.26
CA GLY A 584 -11.84 -34.10 -20.94
C GLY A 584 -12.70 -33.09 -20.17
N TRP A 585 -13.43 -32.20 -20.86
CA TRP A 585 -14.32 -31.23 -20.23
C TRP A 585 -15.45 -31.90 -19.43
N LYS A 586 -15.81 -31.29 -18.29
CA LYS A 586 -16.84 -31.78 -17.37
C LYS A 586 -17.85 -30.67 -17.04
N ALA A 587 -19.07 -31.06 -16.70
CA ALA A 587 -20.07 -30.15 -16.12
C ALA A 587 -20.20 -30.34 -14.62
N GLU A 588 -20.45 -29.24 -13.92
CA GLU A 588 -20.86 -29.24 -12.51
C GLU A 588 -21.94 -28.18 -12.28
N GLY A 589 -22.98 -28.53 -11.52
CA GLY A 589 -24.06 -27.62 -11.17
C GLY A 589 -23.90 -27.04 -9.75
N TYR A 590 -24.33 -25.77 -9.58
CA TYR A 590 -24.39 -25.10 -8.28
C TYR A 590 -25.79 -24.53 -8.01
N PRO A 591 -26.37 -24.73 -6.81
CA PRO A 591 -25.82 -25.51 -5.69
C PRO A 591 -25.64 -27.00 -6.00
N SER A 592 -24.86 -27.70 -5.18
CA SER A 592 -24.58 -29.14 -5.38
C SER A 592 -25.88 -29.94 -5.55
N GLY A 593 -25.96 -30.73 -6.62
CA GLY A 593 -27.17 -31.46 -7.02
C GLY A 593 -27.95 -30.80 -8.17
N MET A 594 -27.59 -29.58 -8.59
CA MET A 594 -28.16 -28.93 -9.77
C MET A 594 -27.79 -29.67 -11.06
N GLU A 595 -28.75 -29.83 -11.97
CA GLU A 595 -28.52 -30.48 -13.25
C GLU A 595 -27.63 -29.62 -14.16
N ALA A 596 -26.43 -30.13 -14.43
CA ALA A 596 -25.54 -29.65 -15.46
C ALA A 596 -24.89 -30.87 -16.15
N ALA A 597 -24.83 -30.87 -17.47
CA ALA A 597 -24.26 -31.98 -18.24
C ALA A 597 -23.46 -31.46 -19.43
N VAL A 598 -22.38 -32.18 -19.76
CA VAL A 598 -21.58 -31.97 -20.97
C VAL A 598 -21.90 -33.03 -21.99
N PHE A 599 -22.19 -32.62 -23.22
CA PHE A 599 -22.34 -33.51 -24.36
C PHE A 599 -21.44 -33.06 -25.51
N TYR A 600 -20.98 -34.01 -26.31
CA TYR A 600 -20.17 -33.73 -27.51
C TYR A 600 -21.03 -34.00 -28.75
N GLY A 601 -21.32 -32.95 -29.50
CA GLY A 601 -22.17 -32.98 -30.69
C GLY A 601 -22.49 -31.55 -31.13
N SER A 602 -22.69 -31.33 -32.42
CA SER A 602 -23.03 -30.01 -32.96
C SER A 602 -24.55 -29.78 -32.96
N PRO A 603 -25.02 -28.52 -32.86
CA PRO A 603 -26.37 -28.18 -33.28
C PRO A 603 -26.51 -28.42 -34.79
N VAL A 604 -27.73 -28.28 -35.34
CA VAL A 604 -28.05 -28.58 -36.76
C VAL A 604 -27.11 -27.85 -37.74
N GLU A 605 -26.52 -26.72 -37.33
CA GLU A 605 -25.53 -25.96 -38.10
C GLU A 605 -24.13 -26.01 -37.46
N SER A 606 -23.11 -26.25 -38.29
CA SER A 606 -21.71 -26.23 -37.85
C SER A 606 -21.27 -24.83 -37.44
N SER A 607 -20.38 -24.74 -36.45
CA SER A 607 -19.83 -23.45 -36.03
C SER A 607 -18.99 -22.81 -37.15
N PRO A 608 -18.94 -21.47 -37.27
CA PRO A 608 -18.12 -20.80 -38.27
C PRO A 608 -16.63 -21.13 -38.10
N GLY A 609 -16.06 -21.86 -39.05
CA GLY A 609 -14.61 -22.10 -39.14
C GLY A 609 -14.01 -23.17 -38.20
N GLU A 610 -14.73 -23.62 -37.18
CA GLU A 610 -14.22 -24.55 -36.17
C GLU A 610 -15.12 -25.79 -36.03
N GLY A 611 -14.76 -26.89 -36.68
CA GLY A 611 -15.61 -28.07 -36.87
C GLY A 611 -15.99 -28.89 -35.63
N ARG A 612 -15.76 -28.41 -34.40
CA ARG A 612 -16.05 -29.11 -33.13
C ARG A 612 -16.65 -28.16 -32.10
N SER A 613 -17.58 -28.67 -31.28
CA SER A 613 -18.22 -27.92 -30.20
C SER A 613 -18.50 -28.81 -28.99
N VAL A 614 -18.60 -28.20 -27.82
CA VAL A 614 -19.11 -28.83 -26.60
C VAL A 614 -20.44 -28.22 -26.21
N ALA A 615 -21.39 -29.06 -25.81
CA ALA A 615 -22.69 -28.63 -25.34
C ALA A 615 -22.71 -28.62 -23.81
N LEU A 616 -23.11 -27.49 -23.21
CA LEU A 616 -23.40 -27.35 -21.79
C LEU A 616 -24.91 -27.28 -21.59
N SER A 617 -25.51 -28.38 -21.15
CA SER A 617 -26.92 -28.45 -20.77
C SER A 617 -27.10 -28.13 -19.29
N TYR A 618 -28.17 -27.43 -18.95
CA TYR A 618 -28.47 -27.02 -17.58
C TYR A 618 -29.98 -26.94 -17.32
N ALA A 619 -30.39 -27.07 -16.06
CA ALA A 619 -31.75 -26.79 -15.62
C ALA A 619 -31.78 -25.96 -14.32
N PHE A 620 -32.16 -24.69 -14.45
CA PHE A 620 -32.34 -23.75 -13.34
C PHE A 620 -33.83 -23.64 -12.99
N ILE A 621 -34.43 -24.77 -12.60
CA ILE A 621 -35.88 -24.88 -12.33
C ILE A 621 -36.26 -24.62 -10.87
N ASP A 622 -35.31 -24.76 -9.95
CA ASP A 622 -35.48 -24.52 -8.51
C ASP A 622 -35.46 -23.03 -8.15
N SER A 623 -35.77 -22.65 -6.92
CA SER A 623 -35.85 -21.24 -6.45
C SER A 623 -34.59 -20.72 -5.76
N TYR A 624 -33.43 -21.36 -5.94
CA TYR A 624 -32.17 -20.89 -5.32
C TYR A 624 -31.76 -19.49 -5.85
N PRO A 625 -31.27 -18.57 -4.98
CA PRO A 625 -30.94 -17.20 -5.38
C PRO A 625 -29.83 -17.09 -6.43
N THR A 626 -28.90 -18.04 -6.48
CA THR A 626 -27.85 -18.12 -7.49
C THR A 626 -27.74 -19.54 -7.95
N ARG A 627 -27.82 -19.73 -9.27
CA ARG A 627 -27.79 -21.04 -9.92
C ARG A 627 -26.80 -20.98 -11.06
N ALA A 628 -25.87 -21.93 -11.12
CA ALA A 628 -24.83 -21.92 -12.14
C ALA A 628 -24.59 -23.32 -12.70
N ALA A 629 -24.23 -23.37 -13.98
CA ALA A 629 -23.73 -24.55 -14.66
C ALA A 629 -22.30 -24.24 -15.12
N TYR A 630 -21.33 -24.95 -14.54
CA TYR A 630 -19.91 -24.80 -14.83
C TYR A 630 -19.49 -25.78 -15.91
N LEU A 631 -18.73 -25.30 -16.88
CA LEU A 631 -17.95 -26.08 -17.83
C LEU A 631 -16.47 -26.01 -17.40
N LEU A 632 -15.96 -27.14 -16.93
CA LEU A 632 -14.64 -27.28 -16.31
C LEU A 632 -13.68 -27.99 -17.29
N PRO A 633 -12.50 -27.43 -17.59
CA PRO A 633 -11.46 -28.13 -18.33
C PRO A 633 -10.83 -29.23 -17.45
N ALA A 634 -10.16 -30.22 -18.06
CA ALA A 634 -9.49 -31.28 -17.32
C ALA A 634 -8.36 -30.76 -16.40
N GLN A 635 -7.70 -29.68 -16.82
CA GLN A 635 -6.78 -28.87 -16.03
C GLN A 635 -6.99 -27.39 -16.38
N PRO A 636 -6.70 -26.43 -15.48
CA PRO A 636 -6.76 -25.00 -15.81
C PRO A 636 -5.97 -24.68 -17.08
N ILE A 637 -6.57 -23.92 -18.00
CA ILE A 637 -5.95 -23.57 -19.28
C ILE A 637 -5.05 -22.36 -19.06
N LEU A 638 -3.73 -22.55 -19.18
CA LEU A 638 -2.76 -21.45 -19.10
C LEU A 638 -2.95 -20.51 -20.29
N LEU A 639 -3.11 -19.22 -20.02
CA LEU A 639 -3.26 -18.21 -21.05
C LEU A 639 -1.87 -17.78 -21.57
N PRO A 640 -1.71 -17.56 -22.88
CA PRO A 640 -0.50 -16.97 -23.43
C PRO A 640 -0.16 -15.63 -22.76
N PRO A 641 1.12 -15.30 -22.57
CA PRO A 641 1.53 -13.97 -22.17
C PRO A 641 0.91 -12.91 -23.09
N HIS A 642 0.53 -11.77 -22.53
CA HIS A 642 -0.09 -10.65 -23.28
C HIS A 642 -1.46 -10.96 -23.90
N THR A 643 -2.20 -11.96 -23.37
CA THR A 643 -3.62 -12.15 -23.70
C THR A 643 -4.41 -10.92 -23.26
N LEU A 644 -5.06 -10.25 -24.22
CA LEU A 644 -5.89 -9.07 -24.00
C LEU A 644 -7.34 -9.45 -23.71
N GLU A 645 -7.87 -10.41 -24.48
CA GLU A 645 -9.23 -10.92 -24.33
C GLU A 645 -9.28 -12.44 -24.55
N LEU A 646 -10.34 -13.07 -24.05
CA LEU A 646 -10.75 -14.41 -24.48
C LEU A 646 -11.92 -14.27 -25.45
N GLY A 647 -11.96 -15.10 -26.48
CA GLY A 647 -13.08 -15.16 -27.41
C GLY A 647 -13.55 -16.58 -27.66
N LEU A 648 -14.84 -16.76 -27.93
CA LEU A 648 -15.41 -18.05 -28.36
C LEU A 648 -16.72 -17.86 -29.13
N TRP A 649 -17.06 -18.87 -29.95
CA TRP A 649 -18.36 -19.00 -30.56
C TRP A 649 -19.34 -19.64 -29.58
N VAL A 650 -20.53 -19.06 -29.44
CA VAL A 650 -21.61 -19.55 -28.59
C VAL A 650 -22.90 -19.67 -29.39
N TRP A 651 -23.43 -20.89 -29.47
CA TRP A 651 -24.82 -21.12 -29.88
C TRP A 651 -25.72 -20.80 -28.69
N GLY A 652 -26.39 -19.66 -28.76
CA GLY A 652 -27.30 -19.22 -27.70
C GLY A 652 -28.60 -20.04 -27.68
N ASP A 653 -29.17 -20.20 -26.49
CA ASP A 653 -30.46 -20.84 -26.27
C ASP A 653 -31.59 -19.82 -26.00
N GLY A 654 -31.29 -18.52 -26.07
CA GLY A 654 -32.23 -17.43 -25.78
C GLY A 654 -32.65 -17.31 -24.32
N SER A 655 -31.94 -17.96 -23.39
CA SER A 655 -32.35 -18.03 -21.97
C SER A 655 -32.27 -16.71 -21.19
N GLY A 656 -31.48 -15.73 -21.67
CA GLY A 656 -31.24 -14.48 -20.96
C GLY A 656 -30.29 -14.59 -19.76
N ASN A 657 -29.71 -15.76 -19.54
CA ASN A 657 -28.74 -16.03 -18.47
C ASN A 657 -27.37 -15.37 -18.74
N TRP A 658 -26.56 -15.17 -17.71
CA TRP A 658 -25.25 -14.53 -17.80
C TRP A 658 -24.15 -15.55 -18.09
N LEU A 659 -23.43 -15.39 -19.21
CA LEU A 659 -22.27 -16.22 -19.57
C LEU A 659 -20.95 -15.57 -19.13
N ARG A 660 -20.16 -16.31 -18.37
CA ARG A 660 -18.95 -15.82 -17.68
C ARG A 660 -17.79 -16.81 -17.78
N GLY A 661 -16.59 -16.33 -17.53
CA GLY A 661 -15.38 -17.12 -17.25
C GLY A 661 -14.81 -16.79 -15.88
N GLN A 662 -13.86 -17.58 -15.40
CA GLN A 662 -13.08 -17.27 -14.21
C GLN A 662 -11.59 -17.43 -14.49
N ILE A 663 -10.84 -16.35 -14.28
CA ILE A 663 -9.39 -16.30 -14.42
C ILE A 663 -8.75 -16.34 -13.05
N ARG A 664 -7.75 -17.21 -12.86
CA ARG A 664 -6.84 -17.19 -11.72
C ARG A 664 -5.49 -16.63 -12.15
N ASP A 665 -4.95 -15.76 -11.33
CA ASP A 665 -3.65 -15.12 -11.52
C ASP A 665 -2.54 -15.83 -10.72
N GLY A 666 -1.28 -15.45 -10.96
CA GLY A 666 -0.09 -16.05 -10.35
C GLY A 666 0.01 -15.84 -8.83
N SER A 667 -0.73 -14.88 -8.27
CA SER A 667 -0.85 -14.66 -6.83
C SER A 667 -1.91 -15.55 -6.16
N GLY A 668 -2.67 -16.29 -6.98
CA GLY A 668 -3.77 -17.15 -6.54
C GLY A 668 -5.12 -16.44 -6.48
N ILE A 669 -5.21 -15.16 -6.87
CA ILE A 669 -6.47 -14.41 -6.92
C ILE A 669 -7.29 -14.89 -8.12
N ALA A 670 -8.56 -15.25 -7.88
CA ALA A 670 -9.51 -15.63 -8.92
C ALA A 670 -10.54 -14.51 -9.14
N ARG A 671 -10.75 -14.11 -10.39
CA ARG A 671 -11.75 -13.10 -10.77
C ARG A 671 -12.62 -13.56 -11.93
N PRO A 672 -13.92 -13.22 -11.92
CA PRO A 672 -14.79 -13.48 -13.05
C PRO A 672 -14.50 -12.51 -14.20
N VAL A 673 -14.70 -12.98 -15.43
CA VAL A 673 -14.71 -12.19 -16.66
C VAL A 673 -16.02 -12.46 -17.40
N ASP A 674 -16.56 -11.48 -18.11
CA ASP A 674 -17.92 -11.57 -18.67
C ASP A 674 -17.87 -11.71 -20.19
N PHE A 675 -18.39 -12.84 -20.71
CA PHE A 675 -18.52 -13.05 -22.15
C PHE A 675 -19.83 -12.45 -22.69
N ALA A 676 -20.92 -12.57 -21.92
CA ALA A 676 -22.19 -11.93 -22.25
C ALA A 676 -23.06 -11.78 -21.00
N GLN A 677 -23.50 -10.55 -20.69
CA GLN A 677 -24.38 -10.29 -19.53
C GLN A 677 -25.76 -10.97 -19.66
N ARG A 678 -26.22 -11.21 -20.89
CA ARG A 678 -27.45 -11.95 -21.21
C ARG A 678 -27.27 -12.74 -22.49
N VAL A 679 -27.57 -14.03 -22.46
CA VAL A 679 -27.66 -14.89 -23.65
C VAL A 679 -29.08 -14.83 -24.21
N ASP A 680 -29.42 -13.74 -24.89
CA ASP A 680 -30.75 -13.44 -25.43
C ASP A 680 -30.91 -13.74 -26.93
N TRP A 681 -29.95 -14.46 -27.51
CA TRP A 681 -29.95 -14.85 -28.92
C TRP A 681 -30.07 -16.37 -29.08
N THR A 682 -30.48 -16.78 -30.27
CA THR A 682 -30.41 -18.17 -30.75
C THR A 682 -29.47 -18.24 -31.94
N GLY A 683 -28.70 -19.32 -32.07
CA GLY A 683 -27.70 -19.49 -33.14
C GLY A 683 -26.29 -19.06 -32.73
N TRP A 684 -25.31 -19.26 -33.62
CA TRP A 684 -23.91 -18.94 -33.37
C TRP A 684 -23.65 -17.43 -33.28
N ARG A 685 -22.98 -16.99 -32.21
CA ARG A 685 -22.46 -15.64 -32.02
C ARG A 685 -21.07 -15.68 -31.43
N TRP A 686 -20.15 -14.88 -31.96
CA TRP A 686 -18.84 -14.67 -31.36
C TRP A 686 -18.98 -13.71 -30.18
N VAL A 687 -18.42 -14.09 -29.04
CA VAL A 687 -18.42 -13.28 -27.82
C VAL A 687 -17.01 -13.20 -27.26
N THR A 688 -16.66 -12.07 -26.65
CA THR A 688 -15.34 -11.86 -26.03
C THR A 688 -15.46 -11.43 -24.57
N ALA A 689 -14.41 -11.67 -23.79
CA ALA A 689 -14.27 -11.23 -22.41
C ALA A 689 -12.86 -10.64 -22.21
N SER A 690 -12.79 -9.35 -21.84
CA SER A 690 -11.52 -8.67 -21.62
C SER A 690 -10.82 -9.17 -20.35
N ILE A 691 -9.50 -9.29 -20.40
CA ILE A 691 -8.67 -9.63 -19.24
C ILE A 691 -8.42 -8.36 -18.41
N PRO A 692 -8.75 -8.35 -17.11
CA PRO A 692 -8.45 -7.20 -16.25
C PRO A 692 -6.94 -6.94 -16.14
N GLY A 693 -6.51 -5.70 -16.42
CA GLY A 693 -5.09 -5.34 -16.53
C GLY A 693 -4.27 -5.38 -15.24
N ASP A 694 -4.93 -5.50 -14.09
CA ASP A 694 -4.30 -5.59 -12.75
C ASP A 694 -4.07 -7.04 -12.27
N LEU A 695 -4.44 -8.07 -13.05
CA LEU A 695 -4.09 -9.47 -12.73
C LEU A 695 -2.61 -9.76 -12.96
N GLN A 696 -1.99 -10.52 -12.05
CA GLN A 696 -0.58 -10.90 -12.18
C GLN A 696 -0.43 -12.22 -12.97
N PRO A 697 0.37 -12.29 -14.04
CA PRO A 697 0.66 -13.56 -14.71
C PRO A 697 1.43 -14.54 -13.79
N PRO A 698 1.44 -15.86 -14.08
CA PRO A 698 0.71 -16.53 -15.15
C PRO A 698 -0.81 -16.51 -14.92
N LEU A 699 -1.57 -16.27 -16.00
CA LEU A 699 -3.03 -16.28 -15.97
C LEU A 699 -3.53 -17.64 -16.42
N SER A 700 -4.57 -18.16 -15.77
CA SER A 700 -5.22 -19.41 -16.17
C SER A 700 -6.73 -19.29 -16.17
N LEU A 701 -7.39 -19.83 -17.20
CA LEU A 701 -8.84 -19.99 -17.24
C LEU A 701 -9.22 -21.27 -16.49
N GLU A 702 -9.93 -21.11 -15.38
CA GLU A 702 -10.36 -22.24 -14.54
C GLU A 702 -11.69 -22.85 -14.98
N ARG A 703 -12.60 -22.01 -15.50
CA ARG A 703 -13.96 -22.42 -15.88
C ARG A 703 -14.65 -21.39 -16.74
N ILE A 704 -15.56 -21.88 -17.59
CA ILE A 704 -16.59 -21.08 -18.28
C ILE A 704 -17.93 -21.49 -17.68
N TYR A 705 -18.84 -20.57 -17.43
CA TYR A 705 -20.08 -20.90 -16.74
C TYR A 705 -21.24 -19.99 -17.09
N LEU A 706 -22.41 -20.59 -17.09
CA LEU A 706 -23.68 -19.89 -17.20
C LEU A 706 -24.27 -19.71 -15.80
N VAL A 707 -24.70 -18.50 -15.46
CA VAL A 707 -25.26 -18.19 -14.13
C VAL A 707 -26.53 -17.35 -14.25
N THR A 708 -27.47 -17.60 -13.34
CA THR A 708 -28.59 -16.71 -13.04
C THR A 708 -28.58 -16.33 -11.57
N ILE A 709 -28.83 -15.05 -11.30
CA ILE A 709 -28.95 -14.48 -9.95
C ILE A 709 -30.39 -14.01 -9.65
N ARG A 710 -31.34 -14.44 -10.49
CA ARG A 710 -32.75 -14.02 -10.47
C ARG A 710 -33.62 -15.21 -10.11
N PRO A 711 -33.91 -15.44 -8.82
CA PRO A 711 -34.60 -16.64 -8.37
C PRO A 711 -35.95 -16.89 -9.06
N GLU A 712 -36.61 -15.85 -9.56
CA GLU A 712 -37.85 -15.85 -10.33
C GLU A 712 -37.73 -16.38 -11.76
N GLU A 713 -36.55 -16.28 -12.38
CA GLU A 713 -36.32 -16.76 -13.75
C GLU A 713 -36.04 -18.27 -13.73
N ARG A 714 -36.97 -19.06 -14.29
CA ARG A 714 -36.81 -20.52 -14.45
C ARG A 714 -36.44 -20.83 -15.89
N THR A 715 -35.22 -21.30 -16.09
CA THR A 715 -34.65 -21.54 -17.43
C THR A 715 -34.01 -22.92 -17.47
N ALA A 716 -34.21 -23.66 -18.55
CA ALA A 716 -33.45 -24.86 -18.85
C ALA A 716 -33.12 -24.83 -20.34
N GLY A 717 -31.94 -25.31 -20.70
CA GLY A 717 -31.45 -25.18 -22.07
C GLY A 717 -30.08 -25.80 -22.26
N THR A 718 -29.53 -25.56 -23.45
CA THR A 718 -28.22 -26.06 -23.86
C THR A 718 -27.50 -25.00 -24.67
N LEU A 719 -26.33 -24.58 -24.21
CA LEU A 719 -25.42 -23.75 -25.00
C LEU A 719 -24.43 -24.65 -25.71
N TYR A 720 -24.06 -24.32 -26.95
CA TYR A 720 -22.91 -24.95 -27.61
C TYR A 720 -21.76 -23.95 -27.68
N LEU A 721 -20.56 -24.37 -27.28
CA LEU A 721 -19.36 -23.55 -27.26
C LEU A 721 -18.37 -24.13 -28.26
N ALA A 722 -17.76 -23.28 -29.08
CA ALA A 722 -16.77 -23.63 -30.09
C ALA A 722 -15.64 -22.60 -30.13
N GLY A 723 -14.44 -23.03 -30.52
CA GLY A 723 -13.31 -22.15 -30.81
C GLY A 723 -12.88 -21.20 -29.72
N LEU A 724 -12.67 -21.70 -28.50
CA LEU A 724 -12.11 -20.89 -27.43
C LEU A 724 -10.71 -20.45 -27.81
N SER A 725 -10.50 -19.14 -27.87
CA SER A 725 -9.26 -18.52 -28.33
C SER A 725 -8.82 -17.40 -27.40
N ALA A 726 -7.51 -17.23 -27.25
CA ALA A 726 -6.89 -16.03 -26.71
C ALA A 726 -6.76 -15.01 -27.83
N ILE A 727 -7.25 -13.80 -27.60
CA ILE A 727 -6.95 -12.63 -28.43
C ILE A 727 -5.74 -11.97 -27.80
N HIS A 728 -4.60 -12.03 -28.48
CA HIS A 728 -3.32 -11.52 -28.00
C HIS A 728 -2.66 -10.66 -29.08
N GLY A 729 -1.74 -9.76 -28.68
CA GLY A 729 -0.82 -9.17 -29.66
C GLY A 729 0.21 -10.20 -30.12
N ALA A 730 0.70 -10.07 -31.35
CA ALA A 730 1.76 -10.92 -31.90
C ALA A 730 2.91 -11.06 -30.91
N PRO A 731 3.56 -12.24 -30.84
CA PRO A 731 4.71 -12.44 -29.99
C PRO A 731 5.80 -11.42 -30.36
N ALA A 732 6.06 -10.56 -29.39
CA ALA A 732 7.26 -9.77 -29.31
C ALA A 732 8.50 -10.68 -29.47
N PRO A 733 9.43 -10.42 -30.41
CA PRO A 733 10.75 -11.00 -30.30
C PRO A 733 11.32 -10.65 -28.93
N ALA A 734 11.99 -11.62 -28.27
CA ALA A 734 12.70 -11.35 -27.03
C ALA A 734 13.69 -10.20 -27.28
N GLY A 735 13.43 -9.03 -26.67
CA GLY A 735 14.37 -7.93 -26.70
C GLY A 735 15.71 -8.38 -26.10
N PRO A 736 16.85 -7.92 -26.64
CA PRO A 736 18.14 -8.29 -26.08
C PRO A 736 18.19 -7.90 -24.60
N ARG A 737 18.51 -8.87 -23.73
CA ARG A 737 18.97 -8.54 -22.38
C ARG A 737 20.27 -7.79 -22.55
N THR A 738 20.30 -6.53 -22.14
CA THR A 738 21.54 -5.83 -21.86
C THR A 738 22.16 -6.49 -20.64
N GLU A 739 22.95 -7.52 -20.88
CA GLU A 739 23.81 -8.10 -19.85
C GLU A 739 24.67 -6.97 -19.29
N ALA A 740 24.71 -6.87 -17.96
CA ALA A 740 25.75 -6.07 -17.33
C ALA A 740 27.09 -6.57 -17.87
N PRO A 741 28.05 -5.69 -18.19
CA PRO A 741 29.33 -6.11 -18.70
C PRO A 741 29.92 -7.17 -17.75
N PRO A 742 30.45 -8.29 -18.27
CA PRO A 742 31.11 -9.28 -17.43
C PRO A 742 32.19 -8.58 -16.63
N LEU A 743 32.16 -8.74 -15.30
CA LEU A 743 33.26 -8.31 -14.45
C LEU A 743 34.51 -8.97 -15.01
N ARG A 744 35.54 -8.15 -15.29
CA ARG A 744 36.83 -8.64 -15.80
C ARG A 744 37.26 -9.81 -14.91
N SER A 745 37.48 -10.97 -15.54
CA SER A 745 38.28 -12.02 -14.93
C SER A 745 39.61 -11.36 -14.57
N GLY A 746 39.87 -11.16 -13.27
CA GLY A 746 41.24 -10.86 -12.86
C GLY A 746 42.13 -11.96 -13.42
N GLU A 747 43.21 -11.58 -14.09
CA GLU A 747 44.31 -12.52 -14.34
C GLU A 747 44.67 -13.16 -12.99
N GLU A 748 45.14 -14.42 -12.99
CA GLU A 748 45.51 -15.17 -11.79
C GLU A 748 46.59 -14.43 -10.98
N ASP A 749 46.16 -13.46 -10.16
CA ASP A 749 47.07 -12.61 -9.42
C ASP A 749 47.30 -13.19 -8.04
N GLN A 750 48.57 -13.20 -7.63
CA GLN A 750 49.01 -13.76 -6.36
C GLN A 750 48.52 -12.87 -5.21
N GLY A 751 47.49 -13.32 -4.47
CA GLY A 751 47.06 -12.66 -3.23
C GLY A 751 45.56 -12.63 -2.92
N GLY A 752 44.77 -13.61 -3.37
CA GLY A 752 43.32 -13.68 -3.13
C GLY A 752 42.84 -15.06 -2.65
N PHE A 753 41.52 -15.26 -2.59
CA PHE A 753 40.89 -16.54 -2.26
C PHE A 753 39.70 -16.83 -3.18
N ARG A 754 39.26 -18.10 -3.19
CA ARG A 754 38.17 -18.57 -4.05
C ARG A 754 37.13 -19.31 -3.21
N PHE A 755 35.84 -19.12 -3.50
CA PHE A 755 34.79 -19.89 -2.85
C PHE A 755 33.70 -20.31 -3.85
N LEU A 756 33.00 -21.40 -3.54
CA LEU A 756 31.94 -21.95 -4.37
C LEU A 756 30.56 -21.50 -3.88
N ILE A 757 29.61 -21.36 -4.81
CA ILE A 757 28.19 -21.14 -4.51
C ILE A 757 27.36 -22.17 -5.28
N PHE A 758 26.44 -22.84 -4.59
CA PHE A 758 25.38 -23.66 -5.20
C PHE A 758 24.25 -23.88 -4.18
N GLY A 759 23.09 -24.36 -4.62
CA GLY A 759 21.97 -24.71 -3.73
C GLY A 759 20.81 -25.34 -4.49
N ASP A 760 19.68 -25.54 -3.81
CA ASP A 760 18.47 -26.15 -4.38
C ASP A 760 18.74 -27.56 -4.95
N SER A 761 19.46 -28.38 -4.18
CA SER A 761 19.78 -29.75 -4.57
C SER A 761 18.65 -30.74 -4.26
N LYS A 762 17.84 -30.46 -3.22
CA LYS A 762 16.66 -31.24 -2.78
C LYS A 762 16.93 -32.74 -2.74
N LEU A 763 17.97 -33.15 -2.00
CA LEU A 763 18.40 -34.54 -1.91
C LEU A 763 17.42 -35.40 -1.11
N GLU A 764 17.11 -36.57 -1.66
CA GLU A 764 16.21 -37.55 -1.05
C GLU A 764 16.93 -38.89 -0.82
N VAL A 765 16.60 -39.56 0.29
CA VAL A 765 17.17 -40.86 0.67
C VAL A 765 16.37 -41.97 0.03
N GLY A 766 17.07 -42.99 -0.48
CA GLY A 766 16.44 -44.20 -1.04
C GLY A 766 15.97 -44.05 -2.49
N VAL A 767 16.09 -42.86 -3.09
CA VAL A 767 15.70 -42.59 -4.47
C VAL A 767 16.93 -42.12 -5.28
N GLU A 768 17.22 -42.76 -6.40
CA GLU A 768 18.23 -42.29 -7.36
C GLU A 768 17.58 -41.33 -8.37
N SER A 769 17.34 -40.10 -7.93
CA SER A 769 16.70 -39.04 -8.72
C SER A 769 17.66 -38.36 -9.70
N SER A 770 17.11 -37.65 -10.68
CA SER A 770 17.88 -36.72 -11.54
C SER A 770 18.68 -35.72 -10.69
N ASN A 771 18.03 -35.14 -9.67
CA ASN A 771 18.64 -34.16 -8.79
C ASN A 771 19.92 -34.70 -8.15
N ARG A 772 19.87 -35.95 -7.65
CA ARG A 772 21.02 -36.59 -7.00
C ARG A 772 22.16 -36.88 -7.97
N ARG A 773 21.87 -37.30 -9.21
CA ARG A 773 22.89 -37.51 -10.25
C ARG A 773 23.58 -36.21 -10.64
N ILE A 774 22.81 -35.15 -10.84
CA ILE A 774 23.32 -33.81 -11.16
C ILE A 774 24.19 -33.31 -10.01
N PHE A 775 23.70 -33.40 -8.77
CA PHE A 775 24.43 -32.99 -7.59
C PHE A 775 25.77 -33.70 -7.44
N ARG A 776 25.82 -35.04 -7.66
CA ARG A 776 27.08 -35.81 -7.61
C ARG A 776 28.09 -35.37 -8.66
N ARG A 777 27.63 -35.03 -9.87
CA ARG A 777 28.50 -34.47 -10.91
C ARG A 777 29.01 -33.09 -10.54
N LEU A 778 28.12 -32.24 -10.02
CA LEU A 778 28.44 -30.90 -9.54
C LEU A 778 29.55 -30.94 -8.48
N ILE A 779 29.36 -31.68 -7.38
CA ILE A 779 30.36 -31.73 -6.30
C ILE A 779 31.69 -32.37 -6.74
N ALA A 780 31.66 -33.30 -7.70
CA ALA A 780 32.86 -33.89 -8.25
C ALA A 780 33.66 -32.90 -9.11
N GLN A 781 32.99 -32.06 -9.90
CA GLN A 781 33.62 -31.00 -10.68
C GLN A 781 34.11 -29.86 -9.77
N ALA A 782 33.24 -29.38 -8.87
CA ALA A 782 33.52 -28.25 -8.00
C ALA A 782 34.72 -28.50 -7.06
N ARG A 783 34.96 -29.76 -6.67
CA ARG A 783 36.13 -30.16 -5.89
C ARG A 783 37.46 -29.81 -6.60
N GLU A 784 37.50 -29.87 -7.92
CA GLU A 784 38.74 -29.70 -8.69
C GLU A 784 39.06 -28.21 -8.97
N GLU A 785 38.20 -27.28 -8.56
CA GLU A 785 38.34 -25.84 -8.83
C GLU A 785 39.30 -25.11 -7.86
N GLY A 786 39.78 -25.81 -6.82
CA GLY A 786 40.73 -25.24 -5.85
C GLY A 786 40.15 -24.13 -4.98
N ALA A 787 38.86 -24.19 -4.65
CA ALA A 787 38.20 -23.27 -3.74
C ALA A 787 38.55 -23.53 -2.26
N ASP A 788 38.63 -22.47 -1.46
CA ASP A 788 38.90 -22.51 -0.02
C ASP A 788 37.72 -23.09 0.79
N PHE A 789 36.49 -22.74 0.40
CA PHE A 789 35.25 -23.21 1.03
C PHE A 789 34.04 -23.09 0.08
N ALA A 790 32.89 -23.62 0.49
CA ALA A 790 31.63 -23.50 -0.23
C ALA A 790 30.52 -22.81 0.59
N LEU A 791 29.69 -22.03 -0.08
CA LEU A 791 28.46 -21.43 0.44
C LEU A 791 27.27 -22.12 -0.23
N ILE A 792 26.39 -22.69 0.58
CA ILE A 792 25.22 -23.41 0.10
C ILE A 792 23.96 -22.59 0.42
N THR A 793 23.23 -22.19 -0.62
CA THR A 793 22.07 -21.27 -0.51
C THR A 793 20.79 -21.93 0.01
N GLY A 794 20.88 -23.16 0.53
CA GLY A 794 19.77 -23.90 1.12
C GLY A 794 19.06 -24.87 0.17
N ASP A 795 17.99 -25.48 0.67
CA ASP A 795 17.26 -26.59 0.04
C ASP A 795 18.22 -27.75 -0.30
N VAL A 796 19.06 -28.12 0.67
CA VAL A 796 19.99 -29.25 0.56
C VAL A 796 19.22 -30.56 0.52
N VAL A 797 18.21 -30.71 1.38
CA VAL A 797 17.37 -31.90 1.47
C VAL A 797 15.95 -31.60 0.95
N ALA A 798 15.27 -32.63 0.45
CA ALA A 798 13.87 -32.49 0.02
C ALA A 798 12.90 -32.43 1.22
N PHE A 799 13.27 -33.06 2.34
CA PHE A 799 12.47 -33.17 3.55
C PHE A 799 13.34 -32.96 4.80
N PRO A 800 12.84 -32.28 5.84
CA PRO A 800 13.60 -31.87 7.02
C PRO A 800 13.80 -33.00 8.04
N GLU A 801 14.00 -34.24 7.59
CA GLU A 801 14.20 -35.39 8.47
C GLU A 801 15.68 -35.79 8.56
N ASP A 802 16.13 -36.20 9.75
CA ASP A 802 17.52 -36.53 10.06
C ASP A 802 18.17 -37.52 9.08
N ARG A 803 17.43 -38.50 8.55
CA ARG A 803 17.96 -39.45 7.55
C ARG A 803 18.44 -38.75 6.27
N HIS A 804 17.70 -37.72 5.82
CA HIS A 804 18.02 -36.97 4.60
C HIS A 804 19.29 -36.15 4.80
N PHE A 805 19.42 -35.47 5.94
CA PHE A 805 20.64 -34.74 6.30
C PHE A 805 21.87 -35.64 6.38
N ARG A 806 21.77 -36.82 7.04
CA ARG A 806 22.90 -37.77 7.11
C ARG A 806 23.33 -38.28 5.73
N SER A 807 22.40 -38.40 4.79
CA SER A 807 22.73 -38.76 3.41
C SER A 807 23.38 -37.61 2.67
N ALA A 808 22.83 -36.40 2.78
CA ALA A 808 23.38 -35.20 2.16
C ALA A 808 24.81 -34.91 2.65
N LYS A 809 25.08 -34.98 3.97
CA LYS A 809 26.43 -34.79 4.52
C LYS A 809 27.44 -35.81 4.01
N ARG A 810 27.02 -37.06 3.78
CA ARG A 810 27.89 -38.08 3.18
C ARG A 810 28.29 -37.71 1.75
N GLU A 811 27.37 -37.16 0.96
CA GLU A 811 27.69 -36.70 -0.39
C GLU A 811 28.53 -35.42 -0.37
N LEU A 812 28.17 -34.44 0.46
CA LEU A 812 28.95 -33.21 0.63
C LEU A 812 30.40 -33.47 1.09
N SER A 813 30.67 -34.57 1.80
CA SER A 813 32.04 -34.94 2.20
C SER A 813 33.00 -35.14 1.02
N VAL A 814 32.47 -35.34 -0.21
CA VAL A 814 33.27 -35.43 -1.44
C VAL A 814 33.98 -34.12 -1.77
N LEU A 815 33.44 -32.95 -1.38
CA LEU A 815 34.05 -31.64 -1.66
C LEU A 815 35.43 -31.46 -1.02
N ARG A 816 35.68 -32.12 0.13
CA ARG A 816 36.94 -32.03 0.90
C ARG A 816 37.35 -30.59 1.27
N MET A 817 36.37 -29.74 1.55
CA MET A 817 36.53 -28.38 2.04
C MET A 817 35.43 -28.05 3.05
N ASP A 818 35.60 -26.95 3.79
CA ASP A 818 34.55 -26.45 4.67
C ASP A 818 33.37 -25.92 3.84
N TYR A 819 32.16 -26.05 4.37
CA TYR A 819 30.96 -25.51 3.75
C TYR A 819 30.01 -24.93 4.77
N TYR A 820 29.34 -23.84 4.38
CA TYR A 820 28.38 -23.13 5.21
C TYR A 820 27.03 -23.13 4.52
N VAL A 821 25.96 -23.47 5.24
CA VAL A 821 24.62 -23.69 4.67
C VAL A 821 23.66 -22.65 5.22
N ALA A 822 23.04 -21.86 4.34
CA ALA A 822 21.86 -21.08 4.70
C ALA A 822 20.64 -22.02 4.67
N PRO A 823 19.72 -21.95 5.63
CA PRO A 823 18.59 -22.86 5.65
C PRO A 823 17.57 -22.55 4.54
N GLY A 824 17.16 -23.57 3.79
CA GLY A 824 16.04 -23.49 2.86
C GLY A 824 14.69 -23.91 3.44
N ASN A 825 13.60 -23.61 2.72
CA ASN A 825 12.26 -23.95 3.19
C ASN A 825 12.01 -25.47 3.20
N HIS A 826 12.72 -26.26 2.40
CA HIS A 826 12.69 -27.72 2.51
C HIS A 826 13.59 -28.26 3.63
N ASP A 827 14.65 -27.54 3.99
CA ASP A 827 15.55 -27.93 5.09
C ASP A 827 14.90 -27.71 6.45
N ILE A 828 14.05 -26.68 6.59
CA ILE A 828 13.36 -26.38 7.85
C ILE A 828 11.92 -26.94 7.86
N GLY A 829 11.16 -26.87 6.77
CA GLY A 829 9.73 -27.22 6.79
C GLY A 829 8.95 -26.46 7.86
N LEU A 830 8.07 -27.14 8.60
CA LEU A 830 7.28 -26.52 9.68
C LEU A 830 8.05 -26.46 11.02
N ASP A 831 8.79 -27.52 11.36
CA ASP A 831 9.41 -27.77 12.68
C ASP A 831 10.85 -28.31 12.63
N GLY A 832 11.47 -28.38 11.45
CA GLY A 832 12.79 -28.96 11.20
C GLY A 832 14.00 -28.14 11.62
N GLU A 833 13.83 -26.96 12.23
CA GLU A 833 14.95 -26.11 12.64
C GLU A 833 15.91 -26.81 13.61
N GLY A 834 15.38 -27.62 14.52
CA GLY A 834 16.20 -28.40 15.45
C GLY A 834 17.06 -29.43 14.73
N THR A 835 16.49 -30.09 13.72
CA THR A 835 17.21 -31.05 12.86
C THR A 835 18.28 -30.36 12.04
N PHE A 836 17.96 -29.21 11.42
CA PHE A 836 18.94 -28.39 10.71
C PHE A 836 20.09 -28.00 11.63
N ARG A 837 19.78 -27.48 12.83
CA ARG A 837 20.79 -27.07 13.82
C ARG A 837 21.72 -28.18 14.25
N HIS A 838 21.20 -29.39 14.39
CA HIS A 838 22.00 -30.56 14.71
C HIS A 838 23.02 -30.90 13.60
N HIS A 839 22.65 -30.73 12.33
CA HIS A 839 23.48 -31.16 11.20
C HIS A 839 24.41 -30.08 10.64
N PHE A 840 23.96 -28.82 10.58
CA PHE A 840 24.65 -27.71 9.92
C PHE A 840 24.97 -26.52 10.84
N GLY A 841 24.53 -26.54 12.11
CA GLY A 841 24.81 -25.46 13.06
C GLY A 841 23.72 -24.37 13.08
N PRO A 842 24.01 -23.16 13.60
CA PRO A 842 23.02 -22.08 13.73
C PRO A 842 22.25 -21.81 12.43
N THR A 843 20.99 -21.39 12.53
CA THR A 843 20.16 -21.06 11.36
C THR A 843 20.57 -19.73 10.69
N TYR A 844 21.31 -18.89 11.41
CA TYR A 844 21.99 -17.71 10.90
C TYR A 844 23.34 -17.57 11.63
N GLN A 845 24.37 -17.09 10.95
CA GLN A 845 25.72 -16.96 11.49
C GLN A 845 26.56 -16.01 10.64
N SER A 846 27.67 -15.53 11.19
CA SER A 846 28.65 -14.74 10.44
C SER A 846 30.07 -15.27 10.70
N PHE A 847 30.96 -15.02 9.75
CA PHE A 847 32.40 -15.25 9.91
C PHE A 847 33.17 -14.31 8.98
N THR A 848 34.45 -14.09 9.30
CA THR A 848 35.36 -13.36 8.43
C THR A 848 36.38 -14.31 7.81
N TYR A 849 36.70 -14.09 6.54
CA TYR A 849 37.77 -14.79 5.85
C TYR A 849 38.58 -13.77 5.05
N GLN A 850 39.85 -13.61 5.41
CA GLN A 850 40.69 -12.50 4.95
C GLN A 850 39.97 -11.16 5.13
N ASP A 851 39.96 -10.28 4.14
CA ASP A 851 39.31 -8.97 4.15
C ASP A 851 37.84 -9.02 3.67
N SER A 852 37.11 -10.07 4.07
CA SER A 852 35.72 -10.29 3.66
C SER A 852 34.86 -10.83 4.81
N LEU A 853 33.70 -10.20 5.04
CA LEU A 853 32.68 -10.64 5.98
C LEU A 853 31.64 -11.50 5.25
N PHE A 854 31.31 -12.64 5.82
CA PHE A 854 30.25 -13.53 5.36
C PHE A 854 29.14 -13.55 6.40
N ILE A 855 27.90 -13.32 5.97
CA ILE A 855 26.69 -13.32 6.80
C ILE A 855 25.70 -14.30 6.18
N LEU A 856 25.31 -15.34 6.91
CA LEU A 856 24.28 -16.27 6.51
C LEU A 856 22.99 -15.94 7.28
N LEU A 857 21.91 -15.69 6.55
CA LEU A 857 20.60 -15.34 7.09
C LEU A 857 19.60 -16.50 6.89
N ASN A 858 18.72 -16.67 7.88
CA ASN A 858 17.55 -17.53 7.75
C ASN A 858 16.40 -16.73 7.12
N THR A 859 16.06 -17.07 5.87
CA THR A 859 14.90 -16.53 5.15
C THR A 859 13.90 -17.61 4.74
N ALA A 860 14.05 -18.83 5.29
CA ALA A 860 13.30 -20.03 4.88
C ALA A 860 11.78 -19.88 5.00
N ARG A 861 11.29 -19.08 5.96
CA ARG A 861 9.85 -18.86 6.19
C ARG A 861 9.24 -17.71 5.37
N GLY A 862 9.97 -17.18 4.39
CA GLY A 862 9.45 -16.14 3.50
C GLY A 862 10.00 -14.73 3.73
N GLY A 863 10.99 -14.55 4.60
CA GLY A 863 11.55 -13.25 4.97
C GLY A 863 12.38 -13.37 6.24
N ILE A 864 13.03 -12.28 6.68
CA ILE A 864 13.84 -12.27 7.90
C ILE A 864 12.92 -12.31 9.12
N ALA A 865 11.91 -11.43 9.17
CA ALA A 865 10.99 -11.28 10.28
C ALA A 865 10.12 -12.53 10.51
N LEU A 866 9.64 -13.16 9.42
CA LEU A 866 8.87 -14.41 9.51
C LEU A 866 9.72 -15.61 9.93
N SER A 867 11.03 -15.58 9.66
CA SER A 867 11.94 -16.68 10.02
C SER A 867 12.44 -16.54 11.45
N ASP A 868 12.99 -15.38 11.80
CA ASP A 868 13.36 -14.98 13.15
C ASP A 868 13.60 -13.46 13.16
N PRO A 869 12.74 -12.64 13.79
CA PRO A 869 12.84 -11.19 13.75
C PRO A 869 14.06 -10.65 14.52
N SER A 870 14.67 -11.42 15.42
CA SER A 870 15.89 -11.00 16.13
C SER A 870 17.09 -10.83 15.20
N GLN A 871 17.06 -11.48 14.03
CA GLN A 871 18.08 -11.35 12.99
C GLN A 871 18.24 -9.92 12.48
N TRP A 872 17.22 -9.06 12.56
CA TRP A 872 17.33 -7.66 12.12
C TRP A 872 18.30 -6.85 12.97
N ALA A 873 18.20 -6.96 14.30
CA ALA A 873 19.13 -6.29 15.20
C ALA A 873 20.54 -6.87 15.05
N TRP A 874 20.63 -8.20 14.95
CA TRP A 874 21.90 -8.90 14.74
C TRP A 874 22.57 -8.52 13.41
N LEU A 875 21.84 -8.46 12.29
CA LEU A 875 22.37 -8.06 10.98
C LEU A 875 22.96 -6.65 11.02
N LYS A 876 22.25 -5.70 11.63
CA LYS A 876 22.74 -4.32 11.81
C LYS A 876 24.04 -4.29 12.62
N GLU A 877 24.13 -5.10 13.67
CA GLU A 877 25.34 -5.23 14.48
C GLU A 877 26.51 -5.82 13.67
N GLN A 878 26.27 -6.87 12.88
CA GLN A 878 27.32 -7.48 12.04
C GLN A 878 27.85 -6.51 10.99
N LEU A 879 26.96 -5.75 10.34
CA LEU A 879 27.36 -4.73 9.37
C LEU A 879 28.15 -3.59 10.05
N ALA A 880 27.73 -3.14 11.23
CA ALA A 880 28.36 -2.03 11.93
C ALA A 880 29.71 -2.38 12.58
N SER A 881 29.98 -3.66 12.85
CA SER A 881 31.17 -4.13 13.57
C SER A 881 32.32 -4.57 12.67
N SER A 882 32.16 -4.53 11.35
CA SER A 882 33.16 -5.02 10.39
C SER A 882 33.67 -3.92 9.48
N ASP A 883 35.00 -3.79 9.43
CA ASP A 883 35.72 -2.93 8.49
C ASP A 883 36.15 -3.68 7.21
N ALA A 884 35.70 -4.93 7.03
CA ALA A 884 36.08 -5.76 5.89
C ALA A 884 35.70 -5.10 4.55
N ARG A 885 36.58 -5.14 3.55
CA ARG A 885 36.30 -4.51 2.25
C ARG A 885 35.06 -5.08 1.54
N ASN A 886 34.84 -6.38 1.64
CA ASN A 886 33.73 -7.07 1.00
C ASN A 886 32.77 -7.66 2.04
N VAL A 887 31.47 -7.59 1.76
CA VAL A 887 30.41 -8.21 2.57
C VAL A 887 29.58 -9.13 1.67
N PHE A 888 29.53 -10.41 2.01
CA PHE A 888 28.74 -11.43 1.32
C PHE A 888 27.61 -11.87 2.23
N ILE A 889 26.37 -11.60 1.82
CA ILE A 889 25.17 -11.98 2.55
C ILE A 889 24.53 -13.14 1.80
N VAL A 890 24.42 -14.30 2.44
CA VAL A 890 23.88 -15.53 1.88
C VAL A 890 22.53 -15.84 2.51
N MET A 891 21.55 -16.19 1.71
CA MET A 891 20.21 -16.56 2.16
C MET A 891 19.58 -17.57 1.21
N HIS A 892 18.41 -18.10 1.56
CA HIS A 892 17.69 -18.99 0.66
C HIS A 892 16.72 -18.22 -0.24
N ARG A 893 15.67 -17.62 0.34
CA ARG A 893 14.75 -16.76 -0.42
C ARG A 893 15.39 -15.39 -0.65
N PRO A 894 15.43 -14.87 -1.90
CA PRO A 894 15.94 -13.53 -2.19
C PRO A 894 14.96 -12.43 -1.75
N PRO A 895 15.41 -11.18 -1.55
CA PRO A 895 14.54 -10.06 -1.18
C PRO A 895 13.48 -9.73 -2.25
N PHE A 896 13.71 -10.09 -3.51
CA PHE A 896 12.77 -9.91 -4.62
C PHE A 896 12.95 -11.01 -5.68
N ASP A 897 11.91 -11.23 -6.50
CA ASP A 897 11.97 -12.12 -7.67
C ASP A 897 12.37 -11.32 -8.92
N PRO A 898 13.47 -11.67 -9.61
CA PRO A 898 13.92 -10.91 -10.77
C PRO A 898 13.14 -11.25 -12.05
N ARG A 899 12.26 -12.26 -12.02
CA ARG A 899 11.47 -12.68 -13.17
C ARG A 899 10.22 -11.77 -13.29
N PRO A 900 9.93 -11.20 -14.46
CA PRO A 900 8.78 -10.30 -14.62
C PRO A 900 7.46 -10.96 -14.23
N GLY A 901 6.67 -10.28 -13.38
CA GLY A 901 5.35 -10.73 -12.95
C GLY A 901 5.34 -11.81 -11.87
N GLU A 902 6.51 -12.37 -11.52
CA GLU A 902 6.64 -13.43 -10.51
C GLU A 902 6.83 -12.87 -9.09
N ASN A 903 6.60 -13.72 -8.07
CA ASN A 903 6.70 -13.30 -6.68
C ASN A 903 7.22 -14.41 -5.73
N GLN A 904 8.36 -15.02 -6.06
CA GLN A 904 8.96 -16.09 -5.24
C GLN A 904 10.03 -15.59 -4.24
N GLY A 905 10.23 -14.29 -4.09
CA GLY A 905 11.18 -13.71 -3.12
C GLY A 905 10.66 -13.71 -1.68
N PHE A 906 10.97 -12.64 -0.94
CA PHE A 906 10.31 -12.36 0.34
C PHE A 906 8.81 -12.19 0.12
N LEU A 907 8.00 -12.73 1.04
CA LEU A 907 6.54 -12.66 0.98
C LEU A 907 6.04 -11.22 1.18
N ASP A 908 6.72 -10.46 2.04
CA ASP A 908 6.53 -9.02 2.17
C ASP A 908 7.55 -8.26 1.31
N ARG A 909 7.09 -7.70 0.19
CA ARG A 909 7.93 -6.90 -0.72
C ARG A 909 8.52 -5.66 -0.04
N ARG A 910 7.81 -5.07 0.93
CA ARG A 910 8.32 -3.91 1.68
C ARG A 910 9.43 -4.33 2.63
N GLU A 911 9.36 -5.53 3.22
CA GLU A 911 10.48 -6.09 3.99
C GLU A 911 11.71 -6.32 3.09
N GLY A 912 11.51 -6.84 1.87
CA GLY A 912 12.59 -6.99 0.88
C GLY A 912 13.21 -5.64 0.51
N ALA A 913 12.39 -4.61 0.30
CA ALA A 913 12.85 -3.25 0.05
C ALA A 913 13.56 -2.63 1.26
N LEU A 914 13.10 -2.93 2.49
CA LEU A 914 13.75 -2.50 3.73
C LEU A 914 15.15 -3.12 3.86
N PHE A 915 15.27 -4.40 3.52
CA PHE A 915 16.53 -5.11 3.54
C PHE A 915 17.52 -4.47 2.57
N ASN A 916 17.10 -4.20 1.33
CA ASN A 916 17.94 -3.49 0.36
C ASN A 916 18.31 -2.09 0.84
N GLU A 917 17.35 -1.33 1.38
CA GLU A 917 17.59 0.03 1.88
C GLU A 917 18.66 0.05 2.98
N LEU A 918 18.62 -0.91 3.91
CA LEU A 918 19.65 -1.07 4.95
C LEU A 918 21.04 -1.26 4.33
N LEU A 919 21.16 -2.11 3.31
CA LEU A 919 22.44 -2.39 2.66
C LEU A 919 22.96 -1.20 1.85
N ILE A 920 22.07 -0.50 1.14
CA ILE A 920 22.42 0.69 0.35
C ILE A 920 22.94 1.78 1.28
N GLN A 921 22.23 2.09 2.36
CA GLN A 921 22.67 3.09 3.35
C GLN A 921 24.01 2.71 3.99
N HIS A 922 24.20 1.42 4.31
CA HIS A 922 25.46 0.93 4.84
C HIS A 922 26.61 1.11 3.85
N ARG A 923 26.41 0.71 2.59
CA ARG A 923 27.39 0.90 1.51
C ARG A 923 27.71 2.37 1.27
N GLU A 924 26.70 3.23 1.20
CA GLU A 924 26.90 4.68 0.99
C GLU A 924 27.73 5.30 2.13
N LYS A 925 27.62 4.76 3.35
CA LYS A 925 28.40 5.18 4.52
C LYS A 925 29.82 4.62 4.54
N THR A 926 30.04 3.36 4.18
CA THR A 926 31.32 2.66 4.38
C THR A 926 32.14 2.49 3.09
N GLY A 927 31.51 2.52 1.93
CA GLY A 927 32.13 2.20 0.64
C GLY A 927 32.40 0.70 0.42
N GLN A 928 31.95 -0.18 1.34
CA GLN A 928 32.15 -1.63 1.23
C GLN A 928 31.41 -2.21 0.03
N GLN A 929 31.99 -3.24 -0.59
CA GLN A 929 31.36 -3.98 -1.68
C GLN A 929 30.41 -5.03 -1.10
N ILE A 930 29.11 -4.94 -1.42
CA ILE A 930 28.10 -5.82 -0.85
C ILE A 930 27.51 -6.74 -1.91
N TRP A 931 27.48 -8.03 -1.61
CA TRP A 931 26.89 -9.09 -2.43
C TRP A 931 25.76 -9.78 -1.67
N VAL A 932 24.60 -9.90 -2.29
CA VAL A 932 23.46 -10.68 -1.79
C VAL A 932 23.34 -11.93 -2.66
N ILE A 933 23.61 -13.09 -2.06
CA ILE A 933 23.64 -14.40 -2.70
C ILE A 933 22.44 -15.21 -2.21
N ALA A 934 21.59 -15.66 -3.13
CA ALA A 934 20.34 -16.36 -2.82
C ALA A 934 20.13 -17.64 -3.64
N GLY A 935 19.20 -18.48 -3.21
CA GLY A 935 18.71 -19.68 -3.90
C GLY A 935 17.23 -19.54 -4.28
N HIS A 936 16.47 -20.62 -4.11
CA HIS A 936 15.00 -20.71 -4.17
C HIS A 936 14.35 -20.54 -5.55
N ILE A 937 14.80 -19.55 -6.31
CA ILE A 937 14.35 -19.31 -7.68
C ILE A 937 15.26 -20.13 -8.58
N HIS A 938 14.87 -21.36 -8.93
CA HIS A 938 15.70 -22.37 -9.61
C HIS A 938 16.25 -21.92 -11.00
N THR A 939 17.23 -21.02 -10.98
CA THR A 939 17.88 -20.34 -12.10
C THR A 939 19.25 -19.81 -11.67
N PHE A 940 20.08 -19.43 -12.65
CA PHE A 940 21.18 -18.50 -12.44
C PHE A 940 20.73 -17.09 -12.81
N TRP A 941 20.96 -16.11 -11.94
CA TRP A 941 20.69 -14.71 -12.26
C TRP A 941 21.62 -13.78 -11.47
N THR A 942 22.00 -12.65 -12.05
CA THR A 942 22.76 -11.62 -11.32
C THR A 942 22.55 -10.23 -11.90
N GLU A 943 22.56 -9.22 -11.04
CA GLU A 943 22.45 -7.81 -11.41
C GLU A 943 23.09 -6.92 -10.35
N MET A 944 23.65 -5.78 -10.76
CA MET A 944 24.02 -4.69 -9.86
C MET A 944 22.81 -3.76 -9.71
N ARG A 945 22.40 -3.49 -8.46
CA ARG A 945 21.24 -2.64 -8.13
C ARG A 945 21.60 -1.72 -6.98
N SER A 946 21.57 -0.41 -7.22
CA SER A 946 21.92 0.63 -6.24
C SER A 946 23.22 0.33 -5.45
N GLY A 947 24.25 -0.12 -6.16
CA GLY A 947 25.55 -0.46 -5.60
C GLY A 947 25.66 -1.83 -4.92
N ILE A 948 24.55 -2.58 -4.83
CA ILE A 948 24.50 -3.93 -4.25
C ILE A 948 24.43 -4.95 -5.38
N ARG A 949 25.32 -5.95 -5.34
CA ARG A 949 25.28 -7.03 -6.33
C ARG A 949 24.38 -8.15 -5.84
N HIS A 950 23.32 -8.44 -6.58
CA HIS A 950 22.48 -9.59 -6.32
C HIS A 950 22.89 -10.75 -7.22
N LEU A 951 22.91 -11.96 -6.66
CA LEU A 951 23.21 -13.20 -7.36
C LEU A 951 22.26 -14.30 -6.85
N ILE A 952 21.61 -15.00 -7.77
CA ILE A 952 20.82 -16.19 -7.49
C ILE A 952 21.55 -17.38 -8.10
N SER A 953 21.83 -18.39 -7.28
CA SER A 953 22.37 -19.68 -7.71
C SER A 953 21.56 -20.81 -7.09
N ALA A 954 20.60 -21.30 -7.87
CA ALA A 954 19.64 -22.34 -7.47
C ALA A 954 19.59 -23.49 -8.51
N GLY A 955 20.73 -23.80 -9.12
CA GLY A 955 20.86 -24.83 -10.16
C GLY A 955 21.46 -26.15 -9.66
N GLY A 956 21.61 -26.34 -8.36
CA GLY A 956 22.43 -27.41 -7.76
C GLY A 956 21.86 -28.82 -7.85
N GLY A 957 20.66 -28.99 -8.42
CA GLY A 957 20.11 -30.31 -8.76
C GLY A 957 18.62 -30.31 -9.10
N ALA A 958 17.81 -29.49 -8.42
CA ALA A 958 16.36 -29.47 -8.63
C ALA A 958 15.95 -28.94 -10.02
N ALA A 959 14.74 -29.29 -10.45
CA ALA A 959 14.19 -28.90 -11.75
C ALA A 959 14.13 -27.37 -11.92
N LEU A 960 14.55 -26.87 -13.07
CA LEU A 960 14.75 -25.43 -13.32
C LEU A 960 13.44 -24.72 -13.68
N HIS A 961 13.31 -23.45 -13.30
CA HIS A 961 12.08 -22.67 -13.46
C HIS A 961 12.01 -21.85 -14.77
N VAL A 962 13.12 -21.75 -15.50
CA VAL A 962 13.21 -20.91 -16.70
C VAL A 962 14.00 -21.63 -17.81
N PRO A 963 13.91 -21.20 -19.08
CA PRO A 963 14.76 -21.67 -20.18
C PRO A 963 16.25 -21.35 -20.00
N GLU A 964 17.12 -22.02 -20.76
CA GLU A 964 18.59 -21.86 -20.63
C GLU A 964 19.04 -20.42 -20.87
N GLU A 965 18.51 -19.76 -21.89
CA GLU A 965 18.77 -18.34 -22.23
C GLU A 965 18.35 -17.37 -21.13
N ALA A 966 17.45 -17.78 -20.25
CA ALA A 966 17.00 -17.00 -19.11
C ALA A 966 17.78 -17.29 -17.81
N GLY A 967 18.75 -18.21 -17.85
CA GLY A 967 19.53 -18.69 -16.69
C GLY A 967 19.20 -20.12 -16.26
N GLY A 968 18.37 -20.82 -17.02
CA GLY A 968 17.84 -22.15 -16.70
C GLY A 968 18.78 -23.28 -17.06
N PHE A 969 19.85 -23.43 -16.30
CA PHE A 969 20.78 -24.54 -16.44
C PHE A 969 21.34 -24.95 -15.07
N HIS A 970 21.73 -26.22 -14.93
CA HIS A 970 22.39 -26.69 -13.72
C HIS A 970 23.80 -26.13 -13.65
N HIS A 971 24.21 -25.64 -12.49
CA HIS A 971 25.47 -24.94 -12.33
C HIS A 971 25.93 -24.89 -10.88
N TYR A 972 27.18 -24.51 -10.71
CA TYR A 972 27.72 -23.88 -9.51
C TYR A 972 28.51 -22.63 -9.93
N VAL A 973 28.72 -21.71 -9.01
CA VAL A 973 29.47 -20.47 -9.25
C VAL A 973 30.79 -20.53 -8.49
N LEU A 974 31.89 -20.24 -9.17
CA LEU A 974 33.20 -20.03 -8.57
C LEU A 974 33.43 -18.53 -8.43
N VAL A 975 33.61 -18.05 -7.20
CA VAL A 975 33.87 -16.63 -6.92
C VAL A 975 35.35 -16.45 -6.61
N HIS A 976 35.95 -15.41 -7.19
CA HIS A 976 37.33 -15.01 -6.99
C HIS A 976 37.35 -13.67 -6.27
N VAL A 977 37.99 -13.62 -5.11
CA VAL A 977 38.16 -12.38 -4.33
C VAL A 977 39.64 -12.03 -4.31
N GLY A 978 39.99 -10.88 -4.89
CA GLY A 978 41.36 -10.40 -4.96
C GLY A 978 41.49 -8.91 -4.66
N PRO A 979 42.71 -8.36 -4.69
CA PRO A 979 42.97 -6.95 -4.43
C PRO A 979 42.29 -6.01 -5.45
N ASP A 980 42.05 -6.48 -6.67
CA ASP A 980 41.40 -5.68 -7.72
C ASP A 980 39.86 -5.74 -7.67
N GLY A 981 39.28 -6.61 -6.84
CA GLY A 981 37.84 -6.73 -6.67
C GLY A 981 37.34 -8.17 -6.59
N VAL A 982 36.04 -8.33 -6.80
CA VAL A 982 35.34 -9.62 -6.77
C VAL A 982 34.86 -9.98 -8.18
N GLY A 983 35.28 -11.13 -8.69
CA GLY A 983 34.83 -11.72 -9.96
C GLY A 983 34.17 -13.07 -9.74
N TYR A 984 33.46 -13.59 -10.75
CA TYR A 984 32.86 -14.92 -10.68
C TYR A 984 32.81 -15.62 -12.04
N GLU A 985 32.82 -16.95 -12.01
CA GLU A 985 32.64 -17.84 -13.15
C GLU A 985 31.45 -18.77 -12.91
N VAL A 986 30.59 -18.93 -13.91
CA VAL A 986 29.46 -19.86 -13.85
C VAL A 986 29.83 -21.16 -14.55
N LYS A 987 29.94 -22.25 -13.78
CA LYS A 987 30.33 -23.56 -14.28
C LYS A 987 29.07 -24.40 -14.53
N LYS A 988 28.71 -24.58 -15.80
CA LYS A 988 27.53 -25.37 -16.20
C LYS A 988 27.77 -26.87 -15.98
N VAL A 989 26.79 -27.56 -15.43
CA VAL A 989 26.79 -29.01 -15.16
C VAL A 989 25.78 -29.70 -16.08
N GLN A 990 26.23 -30.69 -16.83
CA GLN A 990 25.35 -31.42 -17.76
C GLN A 990 24.46 -32.43 -17.00
N PRO A 991 23.15 -32.52 -17.33
CA PRO A 991 22.18 -33.43 -16.70
C PRO A 991 22.54 -34.91 -16.72
#